data_AF-A0A7K4GIZ9-F1
#
_entry.id   AF-A0A7K4GIZ9-F1
#
_cell.length_a   1.000
_cell.length_b   1.000
_cell.length_c   1.000
_cell.angle_alpha   90.00
_cell.angle_beta   90.00
_cell.angle_gamma   90.00
#
_symmetry.space_group_name_H-M   'P 1'
#
loop_
_entity.id
_entity.type
_entity.pdbx_description
1 polymer ?
#
loop_
_entity_poly.entity_id
_entity_poly.type
_entity_poly.pdbx_seq_one_letter_code
_entity_poly.pdbx_strand_id
1 'polypeptide(L)'
;MRLFDNNFEGYREINGYSKDDILRVKNSITKLKSDQTKSQELDDFLKTEFKLEVINSFSDYFSNIKIFSEKYLVSHSKKEFFSLKQAITNELKLISNNLTNISSNGRNVKRFVKNNKYLDQILNDSKELISYINKFLPRLEKNTEKPEHEYENEVALWIGANKIKNLFFKFNDIPNNLDNWEELQELVVYVKSLVEAKLTKKVKSRKEIVLNFHFDELYQFILSKVDGNIDIYNDFIYMLYHYSIIEDYEGEAFVNVLERKESIQNLKHELRPVILTLIKDKLGLHLKEIEDLDKKYDLNGHGLGKLKVGLLMEQKFIEFLPKIVDLYFKGLDKKFQGLMGDTSDPEEFINVINSNYSKVDEFALKIDEIDAWIINFDKILKPYTNITSTLKKTLANIISEILRRKEDYSNYLDNIKDESLRVDVRSFVNEKIAEVNTLINSYEDETSLIIKEELPQLREIKDLLSNYKGKIEQIKNEVYNKLDTYKSNNIDMYTVIKSWEDNFNRKQQQLTFLLTVLMNKIFKSFKDLIDTESILFAEITEITKQSENFEGLPFNFALSSFLANKLSEDELKERITEINSKVSQITSSLGLYEVERAKLEEILTNKVKLRQGVSVSNVQCTVCHKYINFVQDKLITCVFCNSTYHYLCVAEWLSKHGSCPMCQNTFLDPNAGLFESE
;
A
#
# COMPACT_ATOMS: atom_id res chain seq x y z
N MET A 1 40.94 31.43 -26.01
CA MET A 1 40.41 30.34 -26.85
C MET A 1 38.90 30.38 -26.72
N ARG A 2 38.16 30.27 -27.82
CA ARG A 2 36.70 30.21 -27.76
C ARG A 2 36.21 28.79 -27.48
N LEU A 3 35.13 28.68 -26.72
CA LEU A 3 34.43 27.44 -26.42
C LEU A 3 33.62 26.92 -27.62
N PHE A 4 33.14 27.84 -28.47
CA PHE A 4 32.46 27.56 -29.73
C PHE A 4 32.82 28.63 -30.77
N ASP A 5 32.66 28.32 -32.06
CA ASP A 5 33.07 29.21 -33.16
C ASP A 5 34.55 29.60 -33.11
N ASN A 6 35.41 28.66 -32.73
CA ASN A 6 36.85 28.86 -32.66
C ASN A 6 37.45 28.93 -34.08
N ASN A 7 38.34 29.90 -34.30
CA ASN A 7 38.95 30.19 -35.58
C ASN A 7 40.15 29.28 -35.90
N PHE A 8 40.78 28.66 -34.89
CA PHE A 8 41.96 27.79 -35.06
C PHE A 8 43.04 28.40 -35.97
N GLU A 9 43.46 29.63 -35.65
CA GLU A 9 44.47 30.38 -36.42
C GLU A 9 44.10 30.63 -37.91
N GLY A 10 42.81 30.67 -38.23
CA GLY A 10 42.31 30.81 -39.60
C GLY A 10 42.04 29.48 -40.31
N TYR A 11 42.16 28.36 -39.60
CA TYR A 11 41.95 27.00 -40.11
C TYR A 11 40.68 26.35 -39.57
N ARG A 12 39.60 27.13 -39.40
CA ARG A 12 38.31 26.62 -38.93
C ARG A 12 37.73 25.52 -39.83
N GLU A 13 37.84 25.67 -41.14
CA GLU A 13 37.39 24.67 -42.11
C GLU A 13 38.54 24.26 -43.03
N ILE A 14 38.89 22.97 -43.00
CA ILE A 14 39.95 22.40 -43.84
C ILE A 14 39.30 21.42 -44.80
N ASN A 15 39.35 21.74 -46.09
CA ASN A 15 38.78 20.89 -47.13
C ASN A 15 39.75 19.79 -47.57
N GLY A 16 39.19 18.64 -47.99
CA GLY A 16 39.95 17.64 -48.72
C GLY A 16 40.40 18.18 -50.08
N TYR A 17 41.59 17.79 -50.52
CA TYR A 17 42.14 18.22 -51.81
C TYR A 17 41.27 17.78 -52.98
N SER A 18 40.94 18.73 -53.85
CA SER A 18 40.37 18.45 -55.17
C SER A 18 41.41 17.82 -56.10
N LYS A 19 40.97 17.37 -57.28
CA LYS A 19 41.90 16.88 -58.32
C LYS A 19 42.93 17.94 -58.71
N ASP A 20 42.51 19.19 -58.81
CA ASP A 20 43.38 20.31 -59.19
C ASP A 20 44.41 20.62 -58.10
N ASP A 21 44.00 20.54 -56.83
CA ASP A 21 44.91 20.71 -55.68
C ASP A 21 46.00 19.62 -55.67
N ILE A 22 45.62 18.37 -55.90
CA ILE A 22 46.57 17.25 -55.99
C ILE A 22 47.57 17.47 -57.14
N LEU A 23 47.10 17.91 -58.30
CA LEU A 23 47.96 18.21 -59.45
C LEU A 23 48.92 19.37 -59.17
N ARG A 24 48.42 20.46 -58.55
CA ARG A 24 49.22 21.60 -58.11
C ARG A 24 50.35 21.15 -57.19
N VAL A 25 50.02 20.40 -56.13
CA VAL A 25 51.00 19.92 -55.14
C VAL A 25 52.00 18.95 -55.78
N LYS A 26 51.55 18.03 -56.64
CA LYS A 26 52.43 17.12 -57.38
C LYS A 26 53.43 17.87 -58.26
N ASN A 27 52.98 18.88 -58.99
CA ASN A 27 53.84 19.66 -59.89
C ASN A 27 54.90 20.44 -59.10
N SER A 28 54.51 21.08 -57.98
CA SER A 28 55.44 21.76 -57.08
C SER A 28 56.49 20.81 -56.52
N ILE A 29 56.09 19.64 -56.03
CA ILE A 29 57.01 18.62 -55.50
C ILE A 29 57.96 18.11 -56.59
N THR A 30 57.46 17.89 -57.81
CA THR A 30 58.28 17.38 -58.92
C THR A 30 59.36 18.39 -59.32
N LYS A 31 59.01 19.68 -59.35
CA LYS A 31 59.95 20.79 -59.64
C LYS A 31 61.04 20.93 -58.57
N LEU A 32 60.68 20.73 -57.30
CA LEU A 32 61.64 20.80 -56.18
C LEU A 32 62.57 19.57 -56.13
N LYS A 33 62.12 18.41 -56.63
CA LYS A 33 62.92 17.18 -56.67
C LYS A 33 63.94 17.11 -57.81
N SER A 34 63.74 17.84 -58.90
CA SER A 34 64.67 17.84 -60.04
C SER A 34 66.01 18.55 -59.75
N ASP A 35 66.10 19.30 -58.64
CA ASP A 35 67.32 19.97 -58.16
C ASP A 35 67.83 19.27 -56.89
N GLN A 36 68.91 18.50 -56.98
CA GLN A 36 69.44 17.70 -55.86
C GLN A 36 69.94 18.52 -54.66
N THR A 37 70.09 19.85 -54.81
CA THR A 37 70.54 20.80 -53.77
C THR A 37 69.42 21.39 -52.91
N LYS A 38 68.14 21.04 -53.16
CA LYS A 38 66.95 21.69 -52.57
C LYS A 38 66.14 20.86 -51.56
N SER A 39 66.76 19.89 -50.89
CA SER A 39 66.05 19.07 -49.88
C SER A 39 65.40 19.91 -48.77
N GLN A 40 66.04 21.01 -48.37
CA GLN A 40 65.51 21.93 -47.36
C GLN A 40 64.26 22.68 -47.86
N GLU A 41 64.25 23.11 -49.12
CA GLU A 41 63.10 23.82 -49.73
C GLU A 41 61.86 22.91 -49.86
N LEU A 42 62.06 21.60 -50.05
CA LEU A 42 60.96 20.62 -50.04
C LEU A 42 60.33 20.48 -48.66
N ASP A 43 61.14 20.42 -47.60
CA ASP A 43 60.64 20.35 -46.23
C ASP A 43 59.94 21.66 -45.82
N ASP A 44 60.45 22.82 -46.24
CA ASP A 44 59.82 24.11 -46.00
C ASP A 44 58.49 24.26 -46.75
N PHE A 45 58.39 23.73 -47.98
CA PHE A 45 57.13 23.62 -48.71
C PHE A 45 56.11 22.75 -47.96
N LEU A 46 56.54 21.57 -47.47
CA LEU A 46 55.66 20.67 -46.73
C LEU A 46 55.19 21.27 -45.40
N LYS A 47 56.04 22.01 -44.69
CA LYS A 47 55.66 22.75 -43.47
C LYS A 47 54.65 23.87 -43.75
N THR A 48 54.76 24.52 -44.91
CA THR A 48 53.82 25.55 -45.33
C THR A 48 52.46 24.95 -45.67
N GLU A 49 52.44 23.80 -46.34
CA GLU A 49 51.22 23.12 -46.77
C GLU A 49 50.52 22.37 -45.63
N PHE A 50 51.28 21.76 -44.71
CA PHE A 50 50.78 21.06 -43.52
C PHE A 50 51.38 21.69 -42.28
N LYS A 51 50.70 22.65 -41.68
CA LYS A 51 51.17 23.32 -40.45
C LYS A 51 50.95 22.44 -39.23
N LEU A 52 52.01 22.13 -38.50
CA LEU A 52 51.94 21.35 -37.26
C LEU A 52 51.21 22.13 -36.17
N GLU A 53 51.33 23.46 -36.19
CA GLU A 53 50.67 24.39 -35.27
C GLU A 53 49.14 24.21 -35.28
N VAL A 54 48.55 23.91 -36.43
CA VAL A 54 47.11 23.67 -36.56
C VAL A 54 46.70 22.41 -35.80
N ILE A 55 47.46 21.32 -35.92
CA ILE A 55 47.19 20.08 -35.16
C ILE A 55 47.38 20.30 -33.66
N ASN A 56 48.44 21.02 -33.28
CA ASN A 56 48.66 21.39 -31.88
C ASN A 56 47.47 22.21 -31.34
N SER A 57 46.96 23.17 -32.12
CA SER A 57 45.79 23.97 -31.73
C SER A 57 44.53 23.10 -31.52
N PHE A 58 44.30 22.11 -32.38
CA PHE A 58 43.19 21.16 -32.22
C PHE A 58 43.38 20.26 -30.99
N SER A 59 44.61 19.82 -30.73
CA SER A 59 44.97 18.99 -29.57
C SER A 59 44.77 19.74 -28.25
N ASP A 60 45.25 20.99 -28.19
CA ASP A 60 45.10 21.88 -27.04
C ASP A 60 43.63 22.20 -26.78
N TYR A 61 42.86 22.49 -27.83
CA TYR A 61 41.42 22.69 -27.72
C TYR A 61 40.70 21.45 -27.20
N PHE A 62 40.97 20.27 -27.77
CA PHE A 62 40.36 19.02 -27.32
C PHE A 62 40.68 18.72 -25.86
N SER A 63 41.93 18.95 -25.44
CA SER A 63 42.35 18.72 -24.05
C SER A 63 41.58 19.59 -23.06
N ASN A 64 41.41 20.88 -23.38
CA ASN A 64 40.63 21.80 -22.55
C ASN A 64 39.13 21.48 -22.58
N ILE A 65 38.55 21.17 -23.75
CA ILE A 65 37.14 20.78 -23.89
C ILE A 65 36.86 19.51 -23.09
N LYS A 66 37.73 18.51 -23.15
CA LYS A 66 37.55 17.27 -22.41
C LYS A 66 37.47 17.55 -20.91
N ILE A 67 38.42 18.31 -20.36
CA ILE A 67 38.42 18.68 -18.93
C ILE A 67 37.16 19.47 -18.57
N PHE A 68 36.78 20.45 -19.40
CA PHE A 68 35.58 21.25 -19.21
C PHE A 68 34.32 20.38 -19.20
N SER A 69 34.10 19.58 -20.23
CA SER A 69 32.91 18.74 -20.36
C SER A 69 32.83 17.66 -19.29
N GLU A 70 33.94 17.01 -18.94
CA GLU A 70 33.97 16.00 -17.87
C GLU A 70 33.62 16.59 -16.50
N LYS A 71 34.06 17.82 -16.23
CA LYS A 71 33.80 18.50 -14.96
C LYS A 71 32.41 19.12 -14.88
N TYR A 72 31.92 19.71 -15.97
CA TYR A 72 30.73 20.56 -15.92
C TYR A 72 29.48 20.00 -16.59
N LEU A 73 29.62 19.11 -17.58
CA LEU A 73 28.50 18.70 -18.44
C LEU A 73 28.12 17.22 -18.31
N VAL A 74 29.09 16.33 -18.06
CA VAL A 74 28.89 14.87 -18.09
C VAL A 74 28.27 14.31 -16.80
N SER A 75 28.39 15.00 -15.67
CA SER A 75 27.85 14.59 -14.36
C SER A 75 26.36 14.85 -14.17
N HIS A 76 25.73 15.50 -15.15
CA HIS A 76 24.41 16.11 -15.03
C HIS A 76 23.33 15.34 -15.78
N SER A 77 22.08 15.74 -15.59
CA SER A 77 20.96 15.16 -16.32
C SER A 77 21.21 15.27 -17.83
N LYS A 78 20.70 14.29 -18.60
CA LYS A 78 20.90 14.29 -20.05
C LYS A 78 20.27 15.52 -20.72
N LYS A 79 19.22 16.08 -20.11
CA LYS A 79 18.45 17.22 -20.62
C LYS A 79 19.07 18.57 -20.26
N GLU A 80 19.91 18.62 -19.22
CA GLU A 80 20.60 19.85 -18.82
C GLU A 80 21.69 20.24 -19.83
N PHE A 81 21.84 21.54 -20.08
CA PHE A 81 22.86 22.13 -20.95
C PHE A 81 22.83 21.57 -22.40
N PHE A 82 21.64 21.23 -22.91
CA PHE A 82 21.47 20.58 -24.21
C PHE A 82 22.14 21.33 -25.36
N SER A 83 21.86 22.63 -25.51
CA SER A 83 22.37 23.46 -26.60
C SER A 83 23.89 23.63 -26.50
N LEU A 84 24.43 23.78 -25.29
CA LEU A 84 25.86 23.85 -25.05
C LEU A 84 26.57 22.52 -25.36
N LYS A 85 26.02 21.40 -24.91
CA LYS A 85 26.54 20.05 -25.24
C LYS A 85 26.50 19.80 -26.75
N GLN A 86 25.44 20.22 -27.42
CA GLN A 86 25.30 20.09 -28.87
C GLN A 86 26.33 20.96 -29.62
N ALA A 87 26.54 22.20 -29.19
CA ALA A 87 27.54 23.09 -29.77
C ALA A 87 28.96 22.51 -29.66
N ILE A 88 29.34 22.01 -28.48
CA ILE A 88 30.64 21.36 -28.26
C ILE A 88 30.77 20.09 -29.11
N THR A 89 29.70 19.30 -29.20
CA THR A 89 29.67 18.10 -30.05
C THR A 89 29.91 18.45 -31.52
N ASN A 90 29.30 19.53 -32.00
CA ASN A 90 29.48 20.01 -33.38
C ASN A 90 30.91 20.51 -33.62
N GLU A 91 31.52 21.23 -32.67
CA GLU A 91 32.92 21.65 -32.75
C GLU A 91 33.87 20.45 -32.81
N LEU A 92 33.67 19.44 -31.95
CA LEU A 92 34.48 18.23 -31.96
C LEU A 92 34.34 17.43 -33.27
N LYS A 93 33.12 17.39 -33.86
CA LYS A 93 32.88 16.79 -35.18
C LYS A 93 33.59 17.57 -36.29
N LEU A 94 33.56 18.89 -36.25
CA LEU A 94 34.28 19.74 -37.19
C LEU A 94 35.79 19.48 -37.14
N ILE A 95 36.38 19.43 -35.94
CA ILE A 95 37.79 19.10 -35.76
C ILE A 95 38.11 17.70 -36.28
N SER A 96 37.29 16.70 -35.95
CA SER A 96 37.48 15.33 -36.44
C SER A 96 37.44 15.26 -37.97
N ASN A 97 36.54 16.01 -38.60
CA ASN A 97 36.46 16.13 -40.07
C ASN A 97 37.70 16.83 -40.65
N ASN A 98 38.14 17.94 -40.06
CA ASN A 98 39.35 18.66 -40.46
C ASN A 98 40.59 17.77 -40.37
N LEU A 99 40.76 17.04 -39.28
CA LEU A 99 41.86 16.07 -39.12
C LEU A 99 41.77 14.93 -40.13
N THR A 100 40.57 14.48 -40.47
CA THR A 100 40.35 13.47 -41.51
C THR A 100 40.78 14.00 -42.89
N ASN A 101 40.44 15.25 -43.19
CA ASN A 101 40.85 15.93 -44.41
C ASN A 101 42.38 16.14 -44.45
N ILE A 102 43.00 16.59 -43.36
CA ILE A 102 44.47 16.68 -43.23
C ILE A 102 45.10 15.31 -43.47
N SER A 103 44.58 14.24 -42.85
CA SER A 103 45.11 12.89 -43.02
C SER A 103 44.98 12.39 -44.47
N SER A 104 43.86 12.68 -45.13
CA SER A 104 43.63 12.35 -46.54
C SER A 104 44.58 13.10 -47.46
N ASN A 105 44.70 14.41 -47.26
CA ASN A 105 45.58 15.29 -48.02
C ASN A 105 47.05 14.84 -47.87
N GLY A 106 47.48 14.56 -46.63
CA GLY A 106 48.82 14.08 -46.34
C GLY A 106 49.10 12.72 -46.99
N ARG A 107 48.14 11.78 -47.01
CA ARG A 107 48.30 10.48 -47.71
C ARG A 107 48.43 10.65 -49.21
N ASN A 108 47.70 11.59 -49.82
CA ASN A 108 47.83 11.89 -51.25
C ASN A 108 49.23 12.45 -51.56
N VAL A 109 49.75 13.35 -50.72
CA VAL A 109 51.10 13.92 -50.87
C VAL A 109 52.20 12.88 -50.65
N LYS A 110 52.02 11.96 -49.70
CA LYS A 110 52.96 10.86 -49.40
C LYS A 110 53.22 9.94 -50.59
N ARG A 111 52.29 9.86 -51.56
CA ARG A 111 52.51 9.14 -52.83
C ARG A 111 53.64 9.75 -53.66
N PHE A 112 53.85 11.06 -53.54
CA PHE A 112 54.87 11.81 -54.27
C PHE A 112 56.14 12.01 -53.46
N VAL A 113 56.07 11.98 -52.13
CA VAL A 113 57.22 12.11 -51.20
C VAL A 113 57.27 10.92 -50.26
N LYS A 114 57.96 9.84 -50.66
CA LYS A 114 58.18 8.67 -49.82
C LYS A 114 59.17 8.98 -48.69
N ASN A 115 58.90 8.44 -47.50
CA ASN A 115 59.78 8.45 -46.32
C ASN A 115 60.12 9.85 -45.75
N ASN A 116 59.16 10.78 -45.73
CA ASN A 116 59.34 12.09 -45.08
C ASN A 116 58.85 12.06 -43.63
N LYS A 117 59.76 12.29 -42.67
CA LYS A 117 59.48 12.23 -41.23
C LYS A 117 58.42 13.24 -40.77
N TYR A 118 58.42 14.45 -41.34
CA TYR A 118 57.49 15.51 -40.97
C TYR A 118 56.05 15.13 -41.36
N LEU A 119 55.86 14.65 -42.59
CA LEU A 119 54.55 14.18 -43.05
C LEU A 119 54.08 12.94 -42.29
N ASP A 120 54.99 12.03 -41.92
CA ASP A 120 54.68 10.87 -41.08
C ASP A 120 54.21 11.29 -39.68
N GLN A 121 54.83 12.32 -39.09
CA GLN A 121 54.39 12.90 -37.83
C GLN A 121 52.98 13.48 -37.93
N ILE A 122 52.72 14.37 -38.90
CA ILE A 122 51.38 14.96 -39.15
C ILE A 122 50.29 13.89 -39.26
N LEU A 123 50.56 12.81 -40.00
CA LEU A 123 49.62 11.72 -40.20
C LEU A 123 49.37 10.91 -38.92
N ASN A 124 50.40 10.68 -38.12
CA ASN A 124 50.30 9.96 -36.85
C ASN A 124 49.54 10.81 -35.81
N ASP A 125 49.92 12.07 -35.63
CA ASP A 125 49.31 13.00 -34.67
C ASP A 125 47.83 13.21 -35.01
N SER A 126 47.50 13.38 -36.30
CA SER A 126 46.11 13.47 -36.75
C SER A 126 45.32 12.20 -36.44
N LYS A 127 45.89 11.02 -36.70
CA LYS A 127 45.23 9.73 -36.46
C LYS A 127 45.00 9.49 -34.97
N GLU A 128 45.98 9.81 -34.14
CA GLU A 128 45.91 9.69 -32.69
C GLU A 128 44.82 10.62 -32.13
N LEU A 129 44.82 11.90 -32.52
CA LEU A 129 43.83 12.86 -32.07
C LEU A 129 42.41 12.51 -32.53
N ILE A 130 42.22 12.04 -33.77
CA ILE A 130 40.93 11.49 -34.24
C ILE A 130 40.48 10.33 -33.33
N SER A 131 41.40 9.44 -32.95
CA SER A 131 41.07 8.32 -32.06
C SER A 131 40.60 8.81 -30.69
N TYR A 132 41.24 9.82 -30.12
CA TYR A 132 40.83 10.40 -28.85
C TYR A 132 39.46 11.10 -28.94
N ILE A 133 39.23 11.89 -29.98
CA ILE A 133 37.94 12.56 -30.20
C ILE A 133 36.82 11.54 -30.38
N ASN A 134 37.02 10.51 -31.22
CA ASN A 134 36.01 9.48 -31.48
C ASN A 134 35.72 8.58 -30.26
N LYS A 135 36.66 8.47 -29.32
CA LYS A 135 36.40 7.80 -28.02
C LYS A 135 35.59 8.69 -27.07
N PHE A 136 35.75 10.01 -27.14
CA PHE A 136 35.09 10.96 -26.25
C PHE A 136 33.68 11.34 -26.71
N LEU A 137 33.48 11.59 -28.02
CA LEU A 137 32.22 12.01 -28.62
C LEU A 137 31.00 11.17 -28.15
N PRO A 138 31.03 9.82 -28.21
CA PRO A 138 29.88 9.01 -27.78
C PRO A 138 29.51 9.20 -26.31
N ARG A 139 30.48 9.52 -25.45
CA ARG A 139 30.23 9.79 -24.03
C ARG A 139 29.49 11.11 -23.84
N LEU A 140 29.78 12.13 -24.66
CA LEU A 140 29.06 13.41 -24.62
C LEU A 140 27.66 13.25 -25.22
N GLU A 141 27.55 12.58 -26.37
CA GLU A 141 26.27 12.32 -27.06
C GLU A 141 25.31 11.49 -26.20
N LYS A 142 25.80 10.43 -25.53
CA LYS A 142 24.98 9.61 -24.61
C LYS A 142 24.40 10.42 -23.44
N ASN A 143 25.05 11.52 -23.07
CA ASN A 143 24.63 12.42 -22.00
C ASN A 143 23.92 13.68 -22.52
N THR A 144 23.43 13.66 -23.75
CA THR A 144 22.69 14.77 -24.38
C THR A 144 21.34 14.27 -24.87
N GLU A 145 20.27 14.83 -24.32
CA GLU A 145 18.88 14.52 -24.68
C GLU A 145 18.11 15.83 -24.79
N LYS A 146 17.32 15.98 -25.85
CA LYS A 146 16.55 17.20 -26.04
C LYS A 146 15.37 17.21 -25.07
N PRO A 147 15.13 18.31 -24.31
CA PRO A 147 13.91 18.43 -23.52
C PRO A 147 12.70 18.49 -24.45
N GLU A 148 11.69 17.65 -24.20
CA GLU A 148 10.46 17.59 -25.00
C GLU A 148 9.41 18.57 -24.48
N HIS A 149 9.43 18.83 -23.17
CA HIS A 149 8.52 19.72 -22.50
C HIS A 149 9.26 20.83 -21.76
N GLU A 150 8.61 21.99 -21.63
CA GLU A 150 9.17 23.16 -20.96
C GLU A 150 9.54 22.88 -19.49
N TYR A 151 8.74 22.06 -18.79
CA TYR A 151 9.00 21.69 -17.39
C TYR A 151 10.27 20.84 -17.21
N GLU A 152 10.84 20.29 -18.30
CA GLU A 152 12.09 19.52 -18.29
C GLU A 152 13.32 20.41 -18.56
N ASN A 153 13.12 21.63 -19.04
CA ASN A 153 14.18 22.55 -19.39
C ASN A 153 14.45 23.53 -18.24
N GLU A 154 15.27 23.11 -17.27
CA GLU A 154 15.62 23.93 -16.10
C GLU A 154 16.25 25.28 -16.47
N VAL A 155 17.00 25.34 -17.58
CA VAL A 155 17.62 26.59 -18.08
C VAL A 155 16.54 27.58 -18.50
N ALA A 156 15.59 27.14 -19.33
CA ALA A 156 14.49 27.99 -19.79
C ALA A 156 13.64 28.49 -18.62
N LEU A 157 13.33 27.60 -17.67
CA LEU A 157 12.59 27.93 -16.46
C LEU A 157 13.34 28.94 -15.58
N TRP A 158 14.65 28.77 -15.40
CA TRP A 158 15.47 29.68 -14.62
C TRP A 158 15.56 31.06 -15.27
N ILE A 159 15.75 31.12 -16.58
CA ILE A 159 15.75 32.39 -17.31
C ILE A 159 14.38 33.06 -17.24
N GLY A 160 13.31 32.33 -17.51
CA GLY A 160 11.94 32.86 -17.45
C GLY A 160 11.61 33.44 -16.08
N ALA A 161 11.92 32.70 -15.01
CA ALA A 161 11.71 33.18 -13.65
C ALA A 161 12.56 34.43 -13.34
N ASN A 162 13.84 34.45 -13.71
CA ASN A 162 14.71 35.58 -13.37
C ASN A 162 14.45 36.84 -14.20
N LYS A 163 13.88 36.74 -15.41
CA LYS A 163 13.33 37.91 -16.13
C LYS A 163 12.24 38.63 -15.34
N ILE A 164 11.42 37.89 -14.61
CA ILE A 164 10.31 38.45 -13.83
C ILE A 164 10.79 38.95 -12.47
N LYS A 165 11.72 38.22 -11.84
CA LYS A 165 12.28 38.58 -10.52
C LYS A 165 13.24 39.76 -10.60
N ASN A 166 14.05 39.82 -11.66
CA ASN A 166 15.09 40.82 -11.93
C ASN A 166 15.98 41.18 -10.72
N LEU A 167 16.40 40.16 -9.97
CA LEU A 167 17.19 40.33 -8.76
C LEU A 167 18.67 40.53 -9.07
N PHE A 168 19.40 40.96 -8.04
CA PHE A 168 20.85 41.09 -8.11
C PHE A 168 21.53 39.74 -8.02
N PHE A 169 22.56 39.58 -8.83
CA PHE A 169 23.53 38.51 -8.78
C PHE A 169 24.91 39.09 -8.45
N LYS A 170 25.81 38.24 -7.98
CA LYS A 170 27.24 38.56 -7.89
C LYS A 170 28.10 37.52 -8.60
N PHE A 171 29.27 37.95 -9.05
CA PHE A 171 30.34 37.05 -9.48
C PHE A 171 31.22 36.65 -8.29
N ASN A 172 31.47 35.35 -8.18
CA ASN A 172 32.45 34.76 -7.28
C ASN A 172 33.79 34.51 -8.02
N ASP A 173 34.76 33.93 -7.31
CA ASP A 173 36.08 33.60 -7.87
C ASP A 173 35.97 32.60 -9.03
N ILE A 174 36.69 32.89 -10.12
CA ILE A 174 36.67 32.08 -11.33
C ILE A 174 37.71 30.96 -11.22
N PRO A 175 37.31 29.68 -11.36
CA PRO A 175 38.26 28.58 -11.42
C PRO A 175 39.22 28.70 -12.59
N ASN A 176 40.51 28.41 -12.39
CA ASN A 176 41.56 28.51 -13.42
C ASN A 176 41.21 27.77 -14.74
N ASN A 177 40.48 26.65 -14.66
CA ASN A 177 40.10 25.85 -15.82
C ASN A 177 38.96 26.47 -16.66
N LEU A 178 38.30 27.52 -16.16
CA LEU A 178 37.29 28.29 -16.87
C LEU A 178 37.84 29.62 -17.42
N ASP A 179 38.92 30.12 -16.83
CA ASP A 179 39.57 31.38 -17.23
C ASP A 179 40.11 31.33 -18.69
N ASN A 180 40.33 30.13 -19.23
CA ASN A 180 40.81 29.90 -20.59
C ASN A 180 39.80 30.27 -21.70
N TRP A 181 38.52 30.43 -21.36
CA TRP A 181 37.43 30.63 -22.31
C TRP A 181 37.10 32.10 -22.52
N GLU A 182 37.18 32.56 -23.77
CA GLU A 182 36.88 33.94 -24.16
C GLU A 182 35.45 34.36 -23.80
N GLU A 183 34.48 33.45 -23.89
CA GLU A 183 33.08 33.70 -23.55
C GLU A 183 32.91 34.15 -22.09
N LEU A 184 33.68 33.55 -21.17
CA LEU A 184 33.70 33.97 -19.77
C LEU A 184 34.41 35.31 -19.59
N GLN A 185 35.54 35.51 -20.28
CA GLN A 185 36.28 36.78 -20.19
C GLN A 185 35.44 37.96 -20.69
N GLU A 186 34.73 37.79 -21.81
CA GLU A 186 33.80 38.79 -22.35
C GLU A 186 32.71 39.16 -21.33
N LEU A 187 32.14 38.15 -20.66
CA LEU A 187 31.13 38.35 -19.63
C LEU A 187 31.69 39.10 -18.41
N VAL A 188 32.88 38.73 -17.94
CA VAL A 188 33.55 39.37 -16.80
C VAL A 188 33.88 40.83 -17.11
N VAL A 189 34.40 41.11 -18.31
CA VAL A 189 34.68 42.49 -18.77
C VAL A 189 33.40 43.29 -18.83
N TYR A 190 32.33 42.72 -19.39
CA TYR A 190 31.02 43.35 -19.43
C TYR A 190 30.52 43.72 -18.02
N VAL A 191 30.55 42.79 -17.07
CA VAL A 191 30.08 43.02 -15.71
C VAL A 191 30.93 44.04 -14.95
N LYS A 192 32.27 43.99 -15.11
CA LYS A 192 33.17 45.02 -14.55
C LYS A 192 32.80 46.41 -15.06
N SER A 193 32.52 46.55 -16.37
CA SER A 193 32.11 47.83 -16.95
C SER A 193 30.81 48.38 -16.36
N LEU A 194 29.83 47.51 -16.06
CA LEU A 194 28.57 47.90 -15.41
C LEU A 194 28.81 48.41 -13.98
N VAL A 195 29.66 47.73 -13.22
CA VAL A 195 29.97 48.08 -11.84
C VAL A 195 30.75 49.40 -11.78
N GLU A 196 31.74 49.60 -12.66
CA GLU A 196 32.50 50.84 -12.78
C GLU A 196 31.59 52.03 -13.15
N ALA A 197 30.65 51.84 -14.08
CA ALA A 197 29.66 52.85 -14.45
C ALA A 197 28.74 53.25 -13.26
N LYS A 198 28.46 52.32 -12.34
CA LYS A 198 27.69 52.59 -11.11
C LYS A 198 28.53 53.33 -10.07
N LEU A 199 29.82 53.02 -9.95
CA LEU A 199 30.75 53.65 -8.99
C LEU A 199 31.11 55.09 -9.34
N THR A 200 31.18 55.46 -10.62
CA THR A 200 31.41 56.86 -11.03
C THR A 200 30.30 57.82 -10.56
N LYS A 201 29.12 57.30 -10.17
CA LYS A 201 27.98 58.06 -9.65
C LYS A 201 27.90 58.14 -8.11
N LYS A 202 28.68 57.35 -7.35
CA LYS A 202 28.66 57.35 -5.87
C LYS A 202 30.09 57.43 -5.29
N VAL A 203 30.31 58.35 -4.36
CA VAL A 203 31.62 58.63 -3.73
C VAL A 203 32.29 57.36 -3.20
N LYS A 204 33.57 57.18 -3.57
CA LYS A 204 34.46 56.03 -3.26
C LYS A 204 34.40 55.63 -1.78
N SER A 205 33.79 54.49 -1.47
CA SER A 205 34.00 53.79 -0.19
C SER A 205 35.04 52.67 -0.38
N ARG A 206 35.99 52.55 0.55
CA ARG A 206 37.09 51.56 0.56
C ARG A 206 36.60 50.16 1.00
N LYS A 207 35.50 49.65 0.44
CA LYS A 207 35.12 48.24 0.57
C LYS A 207 35.53 47.50 -0.71
N GLU A 208 35.91 46.23 -0.59
CA GLU A 208 36.12 45.36 -1.75
C GLU A 208 34.92 45.50 -2.70
N ILE A 209 35.21 45.77 -3.98
CA ILE A 209 34.17 46.02 -4.98
C ILE A 209 33.56 44.66 -5.34
N VAL A 210 32.40 44.37 -4.75
CA VAL A 210 31.60 43.20 -5.13
C VAL A 210 31.07 43.41 -6.56
N LEU A 211 31.39 42.50 -7.47
CA LEU A 211 30.92 42.53 -8.85
C LEU A 211 29.45 42.09 -8.89
N ASN A 212 28.52 43.02 -8.68
CA ASN A 212 27.08 42.76 -8.71
C ASN A 212 26.35 43.44 -9.88
N PHE A 213 25.28 42.80 -10.33
CA PHE A 213 24.50 43.19 -11.52
C PHE A 213 23.08 42.64 -11.43
N HIS A 214 22.13 43.27 -12.12
CA HIS A 214 20.77 42.76 -12.24
C HIS A 214 20.68 41.66 -13.31
N PHE A 215 19.71 40.76 -13.17
CA PHE A 215 19.46 39.74 -14.19
C PHE A 215 19.19 40.34 -15.58
N ASP A 216 18.45 41.45 -15.68
CA ASP A 216 18.20 42.06 -16.98
C ASP A 216 19.49 42.53 -17.66
N GLU A 217 20.47 43.03 -16.90
CA GLU A 217 21.79 43.40 -17.44
C GLU A 217 22.52 42.16 -18.00
N LEU A 218 22.46 41.03 -17.28
CA LEU A 218 22.97 39.74 -17.76
C LEU A 218 22.24 39.27 -19.03
N TYR A 219 20.92 39.43 -19.07
CA TYR A 219 20.11 39.01 -20.20
C TYR A 219 20.37 39.90 -21.44
N GLN A 220 20.64 41.20 -21.27
CA GLN A 220 21.08 42.06 -22.37
C GLN A 220 22.44 41.60 -22.94
N PHE A 221 23.36 41.12 -22.11
CA PHE A 221 24.59 40.51 -22.62
C PHE A 221 24.29 39.29 -23.48
N ILE A 222 23.37 38.42 -23.06
CA ILE A 222 22.96 37.24 -23.85
C ILE A 222 22.34 37.68 -25.19
N LEU A 223 21.43 38.65 -25.17
CA LEU A 223 20.78 39.18 -26.38
C LEU A 223 21.75 39.90 -27.33
N SER A 224 22.88 40.39 -26.83
CA SER A 224 23.92 41.00 -27.67
C SER A 224 24.69 39.99 -28.52
N LYS A 225 24.54 38.69 -28.25
CA LYS A 225 25.16 37.61 -29.01
C LYS A 225 24.29 37.27 -30.22
N VAL A 226 24.93 36.76 -31.28
CA VAL A 226 24.27 36.42 -32.56
C VAL A 226 23.06 35.50 -32.30
N ASP A 227 21.93 35.75 -32.99
CA ASP A 227 20.64 35.07 -32.77
C ASP A 227 20.73 33.54 -32.71
N GLY A 228 21.68 32.92 -33.44
CA GLY A 228 21.91 31.47 -33.42
C GLY A 228 22.57 30.91 -32.15
N ASN A 229 23.16 31.77 -31.31
CA ASN A 229 23.94 31.37 -30.13
C ASN A 229 23.22 31.65 -28.81
N ILE A 230 22.04 32.26 -28.82
CA ILE A 230 21.30 32.64 -27.61
C ILE A 230 21.11 31.44 -26.67
N ASP A 231 20.65 30.29 -27.20
CA ASP A 231 20.43 29.10 -26.38
C ASP A 231 21.72 28.50 -25.82
N ILE A 232 22.84 28.63 -26.54
CA ILE A 232 24.16 28.20 -26.06
C ILE A 232 24.59 29.07 -24.88
N TYR A 233 24.40 30.40 -24.98
CA TYR A 233 24.70 31.33 -23.89
C TYR A 233 23.75 31.16 -22.70
N ASN A 234 22.47 30.85 -22.94
CA ASN A 234 21.52 30.51 -21.88
C ASN A 234 22.02 29.33 -21.05
N ASP A 235 22.41 28.24 -21.71
CA ASP A 235 22.97 27.06 -21.05
C ASP A 235 24.29 27.37 -20.34
N PHE A 236 25.18 28.14 -20.97
CA PHE A 236 26.47 28.53 -20.40
C PHE A 236 26.30 29.37 -19.13
N ILE A 237 25.42 30.36 -19.14
CA ILE A 237 25.16 31.23 -18.00
C ILE A 237 24.47 30.47 -16.87
N TYR A 238 23.51 29.59 -17.20
CA TYR A 238 22.89 28.71 -16.22
C TYR A 238 23.91 27.74 -15.61
N MET A 239 24.87 27.23 -16.39
CA MET A 239 25.98 26.43 -15.87
C MET A 239 26.81 27.23 -14.86
N LEU A 240 27.17 28.48 -15.17
CA LEU A 240 27.88 29.35 -14.23
C LEU A 240 27.09 29.57 -12.93
N TYR A 241 25.77 29.70 -13.02
CA TYR A 241 24.89 29.77 -11.85
C TYR A 241 24.88 28.46 -11.05
N HIS A 242 24.73 27.33 -11.73
CA HIS A 242 24.67 25.99 -11.11
C HIS A 242 25.94 25.67 -10.31
N TYR A 243 27.11 26.09 -10.81
CA TYR A 243 28.40 25.92 -10.14
C TYR A 243 28.78 27.07 -9.19
N SER A 244 27.82 27.95 -8.86
CA SER A 244 28.00 29.08 -7.94
C SER A 244 29.14 30.02 -8.33
N ILE A 245 29.39 30.18 -9.63
CA ILE A 245 30.29 31.23 -10.15
C ILE A 245 29.50 32.54 -10.25
N ILE A 246 28.24 32.43 -10.63
CA ILE A 246 27.22 33.47 -10.48
C ILE A 246 26.28 33.00 -9.37
N GLU A 247 25.97 33.85 -8.39
CA GLU A 247 25.00 33.50 -7.35
C GLU A 247 24.08 34.66 -6.99
N ASP A 248 22.90 34.32 -6.45
CA ASP A 248 21.95 35.30 -5.93
C ASP A 248 22.64 36.19 -4.88
N TYR A 249 22.45 37.51 -4.98
CA TYR A 249 23.06 38.48 -4.08
C TYR A 249 22.00 39.21 -3.24
N GLU A 250 21.89 38.82 -1.97
CA GLU A 250 20.97 39.41 -0.98
C GLU A 250 21.46 40.78 -0.42
N GLY A 251 22.29 41.53 -1.14
CA GLY A 251 22.80 42.85 -0.70
C GLY A 251 21.72 43.94 -0.58
N GLU A 252 22.09 45.23 -0.71
CA GLU A 252 21.21 46.42 -0.57
C GLU A 252 20.04 46.50 -1.60
N ALA A 253 19.23 45.46 -1.73
CA ALA A 253 18.08 45.41 -2.61
C ALA A 253 16.81 45.55 -1.77
N PHE A 254 16.43 46.81 -1.49
CA PHE A 254 15.09 47.13 -1.02
C PHE A 254 14.13 46.93 -2.21
N VAL A 255 13.62 45.72 -2.42
CA VAL A 255 12.53 45.49 -3.39
C VAL A 255 11.27 46.10 -2.80
N ASN A 256 10.65 47.04 -3.51
CA ASN A 256 9.40 47.67 -3.06
C ASN A 256 8.34 46.58 -2.83
N VAL A 257 7.52 46.71 -1.77
CA VAL A 257 6.44 45.75 -1.47
C VAL A 257 5.47 45.60 -2.65
N LEU A 258 5.26 46.67 -3.43
CA LEU A 258 4.43 46.65 -4.64
C LEU A 258 5.07 45.84 -5.76
N GLU A 259 6.34 46.10 -6.08
CA GLU A 259 7.12 45.35 -7.08
C GLU A 259 7.20 43.87 -6.71
N ARG A 260 7.41 43.56 -5.42
CA ARG A 260 7.40 42.18 -4.92
C ARG A 260 6.04 41.50 -5.15
N LYS A 261 4.93 42.18 -4.91
CA LYS A 261 3.58 41.63 -5.15
C LYS A 261 3.34 41.39 -6.63
N GLU A 262 3.76 42.32 -7.48
CA GLU A 262 3.68 42.21 -8.93
C GLU A 262 4.51 41.04 -9.45
N SER A 263 5.79 40.93 -9.07
CA SER A 263 6.64 39.77 -9.43
C SER A 263 6.02 38.45 -8.99
N ILE A 264 5.42 38.37 -7.79
CA ILE A 264 4.73 37.17 -7.32
C ILE A 264 3.51 36.83 -8.19
N GLN A 265 2.73 37.82 -8.63
CA GLN A 265 1.58 37.60 -9.51
C GLN A 265 2.01 37.16 -10.90
N ASN A 266 3.01 37.82 -11.48
CA ASN A 266 3.55 37.49 -12.80
C ASN A 266 4.19 36.10 -12.80
N LEU A 267 4.97 35.76 -11.77
CA LEU A 267 5.47 34.40 -11.58
C LEU A 267 4.32 33.40 -11.51
N LYS A 268 3.28 33.64 -10.69
CA LYS A 268 2.12 32.73 -10.65
C LYS A 268 1.45 32.53 -12.00
N HIS A 269 1.38 33.59 -12.82
CA HIS A 269 0.82 33.53 -14.16
C HIS A 269 1.65 32.64 -15.09
N GLU A 270 2.97 32.88 -15.14
CA GLU A 270 3.91 32.15 -16.00
C GLU A 270 4.13 30.70 -15.57
N LEU A 271 4.11 30.42 -14.27
CA LEU A 271 4.31 29.07 -13.73
C LEU A 271 3.12 28.13 -13.93
N ARG A 272 1.91 28.70 -13.97
CA ARG A 272 0.68 27.91 -14.09
C ARG A 272 0.68 26.99 -15.32
N PRO A 273 0.94 27.46 -16.57
CA PRO A 273 0.95 26.59 -17.75
C PRO A 273 2.03 25.50 -17.68
N VAL A 274 3.21 25.81 -17.15
CA VAL A 274 4.30 24.84 -16.96
C VAL A 274 3.85 23.71 -16.03
N ILE A 275 3.33 24.05 -14.85
CA ILE A 275 2.86 23.07 -13.86
C ILE A 275 1.66 22.29 -14.39
N LEU A 276 0.73 22.93 -15.12
CA LEU A 276 -0.38 22.23 -15.76
C LEU A 276 0.08 21.22 -16.80
N THR A 277 1.12 21.55 -17.57
CA THR A 277 1.70 20.64 -18.57
C THR A 277 2.36 19.44 -17.90
N LEU A 278 3.12 19.67 -16.81
CA LEU A 278 3.67 18.60 -15.96
C LEU A 278 2.56 17.68 -15.44
N ILE A 279 1.50 18.23 -14.85
CA ILE A 279 0.39 17.44 -14.30
C ILE A 279 -0.29 16.64 -15.41
N LYS A 280 -0.56 17.24 -16.57
CA LYS A 280 -1.19 16.56 -17.72
C LYS A 280 -0.34 15.42 -18.24
N ASP A 281 0.97 15.59 -18.30
CA ASP A 281 1.87 14.55 -18.78
C ASP A 281 1.97 13.42 -17.76
N LYS A 282 2.28 13.73 -16.49
CA LYS A 282 2.45 12.75 -15.41
C LYS A 282 1.18 11.97 -15.09
N LEU A 283 0.02 12.62 -15.12
CA LEU A 283 -1.27 11.98 -14.85
C LEU A 283 -2.00 11.54 -16.13
N GLY A 284 -1.44 11.73 -17.32
CA GLY A 284 -2.16 11.62 -18.59
C GLY A 284 -2.88 10.29 -18.80
N LEU A 285 -2.27 9.17 -18.40
CA LEU A 285 -2.90 7.85 -18.45
C LEU A 285 -4.11 7.75 -17.51
N HIS A 286 -3.96 8.23 -16.28
CA HIS A 286 -5.00 8.24 -15.26
C HIS A 286 -6.15 9.19 -15.64
N LEU A 287 -5.86 10.35 -16.23
CA LEU A 287 -6.88 11.28 -16.71
C LEU A 287 -7.73 10.66 -17.83
N LYS A 288 -7.11 9.91 -18.75
CA LYS A 288 -7.84 9.15 -19.78
C LYS A 288 -8.67 8.03 -19.16
N GLU A 289 -8.12 7.30 -18.19
CA GLU A 289 -8.84 6.25 -17.47
C GLU A 289 -10.08 6.82 -16.75
N ILE A 290 -9.99 8.01 -16.14
CA ILE A 290 -11.14 8.71 -15.55
C ILE A 290 -12.23 8.97 -16.59
N GLU A 291 -11.88 9.49 -17.77
CA GLU A 291 -12.84 9.75 -18.84
C GLU A 291 -13.49 8.46 -19.36
N ASP A 292 -12.73 7.38 -19.46
CA ASP A 292 -13.24 6.08 -19.89
C ASP A 292 -14.14 5.42 -18.83
N LEU A 293 -13.85 5.62 -17.55
CA LEU A 293 -14.70 5.19 -16.44
C LEU A 293 -15.99 6.01 -16.37
N ASP A 294 -15.96 7.31 -16.65
CA ASP A 294 -17.15 8.17 -16.69
C ASP A 294 -18.15 7.78 -17.77
N LYS A 295 -17.67 7.31 -18.94
CA LYS A 295 -18.53 6.74 -19.99
C LYS A 295 -19.31 5.51 -19.53
N LYS A 296 -18.82 4.78 -18.53
CA LYS A 296 -19.43 3.56 -18.01
C LYS A 296 -20.28 3.80 -16.77
N TYR A 297 -19.86 4.73 -15.90
CA TYR A 297 -20.33 4.74 -14.52
C TYR A 297 -20.88 6.08 -14.01
N ASP A 298 -20.83 7.17 -14.78
CA ASP A 298 -21.22 8.54 -14.36
C ASP A 298 -20.59 8.92 -13.01
N LEU A 299 -19.39 9.49 -13.08
CA LEU A 299 -18.57 9.77 -11.90
C LEU A 299 -18.92 11.10 -11.24
N ASN A 300 -19.50 12.03 -12.00
CA ASN A 300 -19.78 13.39 -11.53
C ASN A 300 -21.28 13.73 -11.41
N GLY A 301 -22.18 12.81 -11.76
CA GLY A 301 -23.63 12.97 -11.63
C GLY A 301 -24.24 13.90 -12.69
N HIS A 302 -23.51 14.20 -13.77
CA HIS A 302 -23.99 15.01 -14.88
C HIS A 302 -24.42 14.16 -16.10
N GLY A 303 -24.34 12.83 -15.98
CA GLY A 303 -24.67 11.85 -17.01
C GLY A 303 -23.43 11.23 -17.66
N LEU A 304 -23.59 9.99 -18.12
CA LEU A 304 -22.53 9.16 -18.69
C LEU A 304 -21.71 9.88 -19.79
N GLY A 305 -20.39 9.88 -19.62
CA GLY A 305 -19.42 10.39 -20.59
C GLY A 305 -19.45 11.90 -20.79
N LYS A 306 -20.11 12.66 -19.91
CA LYS A 306 -20.18 14.12 -19.97
C LYS A 306 -19.08 14.81 -19.15
N LEU A 307 -18.31 14.05 -18.36
CA LEU A 307 -17.13 14.59 -17.69
C LEU A 307 -16.10 15.06 -18.71
N LYS A 308 -15.76 16.35 -18.66
CA LYS A 308 -14.66 16.92 -19.42
C LYS A 308 -13.53 17.28 -18.47
N VAL A 309 -12.53 16.40 -18.35
CA VAL A 309 -11.39 16.62 -17.44
C VAL A 309 -10.64 17.91 -17.79
N GLY A 310 -10.57 18.26 -19.08
CA GLY A 310 -10.00 19.53 -19.54
C GLY A 310 -10.60 20.78 -18.87
N LEU A 311 -11.92 20.83 -18.69
CA LEU A 311 -12.60 21.96 -18.05
C LEU A 311 -12.34 22.02 -16.53
N LEU A 312 -12.12 20.86 -15.89
CA LEU A 312 -11.73 20.83 -14.48
C LEU A 312 -10.36 21.45 -14.27
N MET A 313 -9.41 21.20 -15.18
CA MET A 313 -8.04 21.72 -15.08
C MET A 313 -7.93 23.24 -15.30
N GLU A 314 -9.00 23.91 -15.76
CA GLU A 314 -9.08 25.37 -15.81
C GLU A 314 -9.22 26.02 -14.43
N GLN A 315 -9.66 25.26 -13.42
CA GLN A 315 -9.83 25.71 -12.03
C GLN A 315 -8.49 25.89 -11.30
N LYS A 316 -8.50 26.36 -10.05
CA LYS A 316 -7.26 26.46 -9.26
C LYS A 316 -6.75 25.06 -8.89
N PHE A 317 -5.43 24.90 -8.71
CA PHE A 317 -4.84 23.60 -8.33
C PHE A 317 -5.48 22.99 -7.08
N ILE A 318 -5.79 23.83 -6.07
CA ILE A 318 -6.46 23.43 -4.83
C ILE A 318 -7.90 22.92 -5.05
N GLU A 319 -8.53 23.29 -6.16
CA GLU A 319 -9.90 22.90 -6.49
C GLU A 319 -9.93 21.63 -7.34
N PHE A 320 -9.08 21.52 -8.36
CA PHE A 320 -9.17 20.42 -9.31
C PHE A 320 -8.34 19.20 -8.94
N LEU A 321 -7.15 19.35 -8.32
CA LEU A 321 -6.32 18.19 -8.00
C LEU A 321 -7.03 17.22 -7.03
N PRO A 322 -7.67 17.69 -5.94
CA PRO A 322 -8.45 16.79 -5.08
C PRO A 322 -9.63 16.15 -5.81
N LYS A 323 -10.27 16.88 -6.75
CA LYS A 323 -11.36 16.33 -7.56
C LYS A 323 -10.89 15.23 -8.51
N ILE A 324 -9.71 15.36 -9.12
CA ILE A 324 -9.13 14.31 -9.97
C ILE A 324 -8.91 13.04 -9.16
N VAL A 325 -8.35 13.16 -7.96
CA VAL A 325 -8.14 12.04 -7.04
C VAL A 325 -9.48 11.41 -6.68
N ASP A 326 -10.47 12.21 -6.27
CA ASP A 326 -11.78 11.69 -5.90
C ASP A 326 -12.50 10.98 -7.05
N LEU A 327 -12.45 11.54 -8.26
CA LEU A 327 -13.01 10.93 -9.47
C LEU A 327 -12.31 9.62 -9.83
N TYR A 328 -10.98 9.56 -9.69
CA TYR A 328 -10.20 8.36 -9.97
C TYR A 328 -10.62 7.21 -9.06
N PHE A 329 -10.62 7.45 -7.74
CA PHE A 329 -11.04 6.46 -6.76
C PHE A 329 -12.51 6.06 -6.92
N LYS A 330 -13.43 7.01 -7.14
CA LYS A 330 -14.84 6.68 -7.44
C LYS A 330 -14.98 5.77 -8.65
N GLY A 331 -14.18 6.01 -9.69
CA GLY A 331 -14.16 5.18 -10.88
C GLY A 331 -13.62 3.78 -10.60
N LEU A 332 -12.53 3.67 -9.84
CA LEU A 332 -11.98 2.40 -9.40
C LEU A 332 -12.97 1.62 -8.52
N ASP A 333 -13.62 2.29 -7.56
CA ASP A 333 -14.64 1.70 -6.69
C ASP A 333 -15.83 1.15 -7.47
N LYS A 334 -16.36 1.92 -8.43
CA LYS A 334 -17.49 1.46 -9.26
C LYS A 334 -17.08 0.30 -10.17
N LYS A 335 -15.88 0.34 -10.74
CA LYS A 335 -15.33 -0.77 -11.52
C LYS A 335 -15.15 -2.02 -10.66
N PHE A 336 -14.65 -1.84 -9.44
CA PHE A 336 -14.49 -2.89 -8.46
C PHE A 336 -15.84 -3.54 -8.08
N GLN A 337 -16.85 -2.73 -7.76
CA GLN A 337 -18.22 -3.20 -7.48
C GLN A 337 -18.85 -3.93 -8.68
N GLY A 338 -18.58 -3.48 -9.91
CA GLY A 338 -19.06 -4.17 -11.11
C GLY A 338 -18.46 -5.58 -11.24
N LEU A 339 -17.16 -5.74 -10.99
CA LEU A 339 -16.48 -7.03 -11.07
C LEU A 339 -16.93 -8.00 -9.97
N MET A 340 -17.18 -7.49 -8.75
CA MET A 340 -17.79 -8.27 -7.65
C MET A 340 -19.13 -8.91 -8.02
N GLY A 341 -19.93 -8.23 -8.85
CA GLY A 341 -21.24 -8.73 -9.28
C GLY A 341 -21.16 -9.94 -10.22
N ASP A 342 -20.04 -10.09 -10.93
CA ASP A 342 -19.86 -11.06 -12.00
C ASP A 342 -18.95 -12.25 -11.61
N THR A 343 -18.19 -12.13 -10.53
CA THR A 343 -17.15 -13.11 -10.14
C THR A 343 -17.59 -13.97 -8.95
N SER A 344 -17.74 -15.29 -9.15
CA SER A 344 -18.01 -16.27 -8.10
C SER A 344 -16.77 -17.02 -7.58
N ASP A 345 -15.59 -16.76 -8.16
CA ASP A 345 -14.31 -17.39 -7.81
C ASP A 345 -13.45 -16.50 -6.88
N PRO A 346 -13.09 -16.97 -5.66
CA PRO A 346 -12.21 -16.26 -4.74
C PRO A 346 -10.81 -15.92 -5.30
N GLU A 347 -10.24 -16.72 -6.19
CA GLU A 347 -8.91 -16.42 -6.77
C GLU A 347 -8.96 -15.28 -7.78
N GLU A 348 -9.95 -15.30 -8.68
CA GLU A 348 -10.22 -14.21 -9.62
C GLU A 348 -10.49 -12.89 -8.88
N PHE A 349 -11.15 -13.00 -7.73
CA PHE A 349 -11.43 -11.88 -6.85
C PHE A 349 -10.17 -11.21 -6.26
N ILE A 350 -9.24 -12.02 -5.74
CA ILE A 350 -7.94 -11.54 -5.23
C ILE A 350 -7.15 -10.86 -6.37
N ASN A 351 -7.18 -11.42 -7.58
CA ASN A 351 -6.50 -10.85 -8.74
C ASN A 351 -7.06 -9.47 -9.13
N VAL A 352 -8.39 -9.30 -9.11
CA VAL A 352 -9.04 -8.01 -9.38
C VAL A 352 -8.61 -6.95 -8.36
N ILE A 353 -8.59 -7.29 -7.07
CA ILE A 353 -8.22 -6.30 -6.06
C ILE A 353 -6.72 -5.97 -6.13
N ASN A 354 -5.84 -6.96 -6.30
CA ASN A 354 -4.40 -6.71 -6.49
C ASN A 354 -4.14 -5.79 -7.70
N SER A 355 -4.90 -5.97 -8.79
CA SER A 355 -4.84 -5.10 -9.97
C SER A 355 -5.24 -3.65 -9.63
N ASN A 356 -6.34 -3.46 -8.90
CA ASN A 356 -6.77 -2.11 -8.47
C ASN A 356 -5.79 -1.48 -7.48
N TYR A 357 -5.24 -2.25 -6.54
CA TYR A 357 -4.24 -1.79 -5.59
C TYR A 357 -2.97 -1.31 -6.30
N SER A 358 -2.48 -2.08 -7.28
CA SER A 358 -1.33 -1.70 -8.11
C SER A 358 -1.56 -0.39 -8.87
N LYS A 359 -2.80 -0.12 -9.31
CA LYS A 359 -3.14 1.14 -9.97
C LYS A 359 -3.15 2.33 -9.02
N VAL A 360 -3.62 2.14 -7.78
CA VAL A 360 -3.53 3.16 -6.74
C VAL A 360 -2.08 3.49 -6.44
N ASP A 361 -1.20 2.49 -6.39
CA ASP A 361 0.25 2.67 -6.22
C ASP A 361 0.88 3.44 -7.36
N GLU A 362 0.57 3.08 -8.61
CA GLU A 362 1.05 3.80 -9.78
C GLU A 362 0.59 5.27 -9.74
N PHE A 363 -0.68 5.51 -9.41
CA PHE A 363 -1.22 6.86 -9.30
C PHE A 363 -0.55 7.68 -8.20
N ALA A 364 -0.33 7.08 -7.02
CA ALA A 364 0.39 7.71 -5.90
C ALA A 364 1.80 8.14 -6.32
N LEU A 365 2.54 7.23 -6.97
CA LEU A 365 3.89 7.51 -7.47
C LEU A 365 3.92 8.70 -8.44
N LYS A 366 2.90 8.84 -9.30
CA LYS A 366 2.83 10.00 -10.22
C LYS A 366 2.57 11.32 -9.50
N ILE A 367 1.83 11.31 -8.38
CA ILE A 367 1.66 12.50 -7.54
C ILE A 367 2.97 12.85 -6.82
N ASP A 368 3.70 11.84 -6.33
CA ASP A 368 5.02 12.03 -5.69
C ASP A 368 6.06 12.57 -6.68
N GLU A 369 6.06 12.09 -7.94
CA GLU A 369 6.91 12.64 -9.00
C GLU A 369 6.66 14.14 -9.23
N ILE A 370 5.39 14.57 -9.18
CA ILE A 370 5.01 15.99 -9.29
C ILE A 370 5.51 16.78 -8.07
N ASP A 371 5.31 16.27 -6.86
CA ASP A 371 5.77 16.94 -5.64
C ASP A 371 7.29 17.10 -5.60
N ALA A 372 8.03 16.03 -5.94
CA ALA A 372 9.49 16.07 -6.06
C ALA A 372 9.98 17.10 -7.08
N TRP A 373 9.30 17.21 -8.23
CA TRP A 373 9.60 18.25 -9.22
C TRP A 373 9.37 19.66 -8.65
N ILE A 374 8.24 19.89 -7.96
CA ILE A 374 7.92 21.19 -7.34
C ILE A 374 8.97 21.58 -6.28
N ILE A 375 9.48 20.62 -5.50
CA ILE A 375 10.54 20.85 -4.51
C ILE A 375 11.84 21.32 -5.19
N ASN A 376 12.23 20.72 -6.30
CA ASN A 376 13.41 21.16 -7.05
C ASN A 376 13.18 22.53 -7.70
N PHE A 377 11.97 22.74 -8.22
CA PHE A 377 11.57 24.00 -8.85
C PHE A 377 11.63 25.21 -7.90
N ASP A 378 11.36 25.01 -6.60
CA ASP A 378 11.48 26.07 -5.59
C ASP A 378 12.89 26.70 -5.54
N LYS A 379 13.94 25.96 -5.90
CA LYS A 379 15.31 26.50 -5.96
C LYS A 379 15.40 27.65 -6.97
N ILE A 380 14.70 27.54 -8.09
CA ILE A 380 14.63 28.57 -9.14
C ILE A 380 13.81 29.77 -8.67
N LEU A 381 12.81 29.55 -7.82
CA LEU A 381 11.91 30.60 -7.35
C LEU A 381 12.47 31.48 -6.25
N LYS A 382 13.62 31.14 -5.65
CA LYS A 382 14.23 31.96 -4.59
C LYS A 382 14.30 33.45 -5.00
N PRO A 383 13.93 34.37 -4.08
CA PRO A 383 13.46 34.18 -2.70
C PRO A 383 11.93 33.99 -2.56
N TYR A 384 11.20 33.83 -3.67
CA TYR A 384 9.72 33.71 -3.72
C TYR A 384 9.22 32.27 -3.66
N THR A 385 9.86 31.42 -2.85
CA THR A 385 9.47 30.00 -2.67
C THR A 385 8.07 29.82 -2.06
N ASN A 386 7.49 30.87 -1.49
CA ASN A 386 6.12 30.85 -0.98
C ASN A 386 5.06 30.73 -2.08
N ILE A 387 5.39 30.96 -3.35
CA ILE A 387 4.47 30.86 -4.49
C ILE A 387 3.87 29.46 -4.63
N THR A 388 4.67 28.42 -4.40
CA THR A 388 4.27 27.00 -4.52
C THR A 388 3.70 26.44 -3.22
N SER A 389 3.74 27.19 -2.11
CA SER A 389 3.35 26.69 -0.78
C SER A 389 1.94 26.11 -0.72
N THR A 390 0.97 26.77 -1.36
CA THR A 390 -0.41 26.27 -1.44
C THR A 390 -0.50 24.98 -2.23
N LEU A 391 0.22 24.87 -3.36
CA LEU A 391 0.24 23.68 -4.19
C LEU A 391 0.88 22.50 -3.44
N LYS A 392 2.04 22.70 -2.80
CA LYS A 392 2.70 21.68 -1.96
C LYS A 392 1.79 21.19 -0.84
N LYS A 393 1.07 22.10 -0.17
CA LYS A 393 0.08 21.72 0.85
C LYS A 393 -1.06 20.90 0.25
N THR A 394 -1.55 21.26 -0.93
CA THR A 394 -2.56 20.47 -1.65
C THR A 394 -2.04 19.08 -2.01
N LEU A 395 -0.82 18.96 -2.53
CA LEU A 395 -0.20 17.68 -2.88
C LEU A 395 0.00 16.80 -1.63
N ALA A 396 0.52 17.35 -0.53
CA ALA A 396 0.67 16.62 0.72
C ALA A 396 -0.66 16.09 1.28
N ASN A 397 -1.72 16.90 1.22
CA ASN A 397 -3.06 16.47 1.61
C ASN A 397 -3.60 15.37 0.70
N ILE A 398 -3.36 15.46 -0.61
CA ILE A 398 -3.76 14.45 -1.60
C ILE A 398 -3.02 13.14 -1.35
N ILE A 399 -1.70 13.17 -1.17
CA ILE A 399 -0.90 11.97 -0.87
C ILE A 399 -1.42 11.29 0.39
N SER A 400 -1.70 12.07 1.44
CA SER A 400 -2.28 11.54 2.69
C SER A 400 -3.65 10.88 2.45
N GLU A 401 -4.50 11.48 1.61
CA GLU A 401 -5.80 10.92 1.24
C GLU A 401 -5.67 9.64 0.41
N ILE A 402 -4.74 9.60 -0.55
CA ILE A 402 -4.43 8.42 -1.37
C ILE A 402 -3.95 7.27 -0.48
N LEU A 403 -3.03 7.54 0.44
CA LEU A 403 -2.51 6.55 1.39
C LEU A 403 -3.61 6.00 2.29
N ARG A 404 -4.51 6.87 2.80
CA ARG A 404 -5.66 6.41 3.58
C ARG A 404 -6.55 5.47 2.79
N ARG A 405 -6.96 5.85 1.57
CA ARG A 405 -7.83 5.01 0.73
C ARG A 405 -7.14 3.72 0.30
N LYS A 406 -5.82 3.73 0.13
CA LYS A 406 -5.01 2.54 -0.12
C LYS A 406 -5.05 1.57 1.06
N GLU A 407 -4.92 2.07 2.28
CA GLU A 407 -5.08 1.27 3.51
C GLU A 407 -6.47 0.62 3.56
N ASP A 408 -7.51 1.36 3.19
CA ASP A 408 -8.88 0.84 3.14
C ASP A 408 -9.01 -0.35 2.16
N TYR A 409 -8.39 -0.28 0.97
CA TYR A 409 -8.35 -1.42 0.05
C TYR A 409 -7.52 -2.61 0.58
N SER A 410 -6.42 -2.35 1.28
CA SER A 410 -5.64 -3.41 1.92
C SER A 410 -6.45 -4.14 3.00
N ASN A 411 -7.15 -3.40 3.85
CA ASN A 411 -8.03 -3.97 4.85
C ASN A 411 -9.16 -4.79 4.21
N TYR A 412 -9.68 -4.34 3.07
CA TYR A 412 -10.69 -5.06 2.32
C TYR A 412 -10.15 -6.39 1.73
N LEU A 413 -8.92 -6.39 1.20
CA LEU A 413 -8.21 -7.60 0.76
C LEU A 413 -8.09 -8.62 1.89
N ASP A 414 -7.64 -8.18 3.06
CA ASP A 414 -7.38 -9.06 4.19
C ASP A 414 -8.67 -9.72 4.70
N ASN A 415 -9.75 -8.94 4.81
CA ASN A 415 -11.07 -9.46 5.20
C ASN A 415 -11.58 -10.55 4.24
N ILE A 416 -11.31 -10.44 2.94
CA ILE A 416 -11.82 -11.40 1.96
C ILE A 416 -10.97 -12.66 1.89
N LYS A 417 -9.65 -12.54 2.05
CA LYS A 417 -8.78 -13.70 2.27
C LYS A 417 -9.19 -14.47 3.53
N ASP A 418 -9.53 -13.76 4.60
CA ASP A 418 -10.01 -14.39 5.83
C ASP A 418 -11.34 -15.13 5.63
N GLU A 419 -12.27 -14.55 4.87
CA GLU A 419 -13.56 -15.21 4.60
C GLU A 419 -13.43 -16.37 3.61
N SER A 420 -12.55 -16.29 2.59
CA SER A 420 -12.30 -17.43 1.69
C SER A 420 -11.72 -18.62 2.45
N LEU A 421 -10.74 -18.36 3.34
CA LEU A 421 -10.18 -19.39 4.23
C LEU A 421 -11.25 -20.02 5.13
N ARG A 422 -12.21 -19.23 5.64
CA ARG A 422 -13.33 -19.77 6.43
C ARG A 422 -14.26 -20.66 5.61
N VAL A 423 -14.52 -20.30 4.35
CA VAL A 423 -15.34 -21.12 3.44
C VAL A 423 -14.66 -22.46 3.17
N ASP A 424 -13.36 -22.46 2.89
CA ASP A 424 -12.58 -23.68 2.67
C ASP A 424 -12.61 -24.61 3.90
N VAL A 425 -12.40 -24.05 5.10
CA VAL A 425 -12.48 -24.81 6.36
C VAL A 425 -13.88 -25.38 6.55
N ARG A 426 -14.94 -24.60 6.31
CA ARG A 426 -16.32 -25.10 6.42
C ARG A 426 -16.61 -26.22 5.43
N SER A 427 -16.14 -26.11 4.19
CA SER A 427 -16.32 -27.13 3.16
C SER A 427 -15.65 -28.43 3.56
N PHE A 428 -14.39 -28.37 4.00
CA PHE A 428 -13.64 -29.53 4.49
C PHE A 428 -14.32 -30.19 5.70
N VAL A 429 -14.76 -29.39 6.68
CA VAL A 429 -15.48 -29.92 7.86
C VAL A 429 -16.78 -30.60 7.45
N ASN A 430 -17.56 -30.01 6.54
CA ASN A 430 -18.81 -30.61 6.05
C ASN A 430 -18.57 -31.92 5.30
N GLU A 431 -17.52 -32.01 4.49
CA GLU A 431 -17.10 -33.25 3.82
C GLU A 431 -16.78 -34.35 4.84
N LYS A 432 -16.01 -34.03 5.89
CA LYS A 432 -15.70 -34.99 6.96
C LYS A 432 -16.91 -35.40 7.80
N ILE A 433 -17.85 -34.49 8.05
CA ILE A 433 -19.12 -34.84 8.70
C ILE A 433 -19.91 -35.82 7.82
N ALA A 434 -19.94 -35.61 6.50
CA ALA A 434 -20.63 -36.53 5.59
C ALA A 434 -20.00 -37.93 5.60
N GLU A 435 -18.67 -38.03 5.55
CA GLU A 435 -17.94 -39.31 5.66
C GLU A 435 -18.29 -40.05 6.97
N VAL A 436 -18.29 -39.36 8.11
CA VAL A 436 -18.65 -39.94 9.42
C VAL A 436 -20.09 -40.42 9.45
N ASN A 437 -21.03 -39.64 8.93
CA ASN A 437 -22.44 -40.04 8.88
C ASN A 437 -22.65 -41.30 8.03
N THR A 438 -21.93 -41.45 6.91
CA THR A 438 -21.99 -42.67 6.09
C THR A 438 -21.51 -43.89 6.87
N LEU A 439 -20.44 -43.78 7.67
CA LEU A 439 -19.95 -44.86 8.52
C LEU A 439 -20.96 -45.26 9.61
N ILE A 440 -21.55 -44.27 10.28
CA ILE A 440 -22.55 -44.52 11.34
C ILE A 440 -23.78 -45.23 10.78
N ASN A 441 -24.29 -44.78 9.63
CA ASN A 441 -25.45 -45.40 9.00
C ASN A 441 -25.17 -46.86 8.59
N SER A 442 -23.96 -47.15 8.08
CA SER A 442 -23.56 -48.52 7.75
C SER A 442 -23.54 -49.43 8.99
N TYR A 443 -23.05 -48.92 10.12
CA TYR A 443 -23.07 -49.64 11.39
C TYR A 443 -24.50 -49.90 11.89
N GLU A 444 -25.39 -48.91 11.79
CA GLU A 444 -26.79 -49.02 12.20
C GLU A 444 -27.53 -50.09 11.37
N ASP A 445 -27.29 -50.12 10.06
CA ASP A 445 -27.87 -51.10 9.15
C ASP A 445 -27.40 -52.54 9.45
N GLU A 446 -26.09 -52.72 9.66
CA GLU A 446 -25.51 -54.03 10.02
C GLU A 446 -26.01 -54.52 11.38
N THR A 447 -26.09 -53.64 12.38
CA THR A 447 -26.55 -53.97 13.74
C THR A 447 -28.05 -54.27 13.76
N SER A 448 -28.85 -53.53 12.97
CA SER A 448 -30.29 -53.75 12.85
C SER A 448 -30.64 -55.12 12.25
N LEU A 449 -29.80 -55.66 11.36
CA LEU A 449 -29.96 -57.02 10.84
C LEU A 449 -29.75 -58.07 11.93
N ILE A 450 -28.77 -57.87 12.81
CA ILE A 450 -28.48 -58.76 13.94
C ILE A 450 -29.59 -58.73 14.99
N ILE A 451 -30.14 -57.53 15.30
CA ILE A 451 -31.23 -57.38 16.27
C ILE A 451 -32.55 -58.00 15.75
N LYS A 452 -32.76 -58.02 14.42
CA LYS A 452 -33.95 -58.62 13.80
C LYS A 452 -33.95 -60.15 13.74
N GLU A 453 -32.85 -60.82 14.07
CA GLU A 453 -32.86 -62.26 14.32
C GLU A 453 -33.56 -62.54 15.68
N GLU A 454 -34.90 -62.48 15.69
CA GLU A 454 -35.74 -62.75 16.85
C GLU A 454 -35.45 -64.14 17.45
N LEU A 455 -35.11 -64.24 18.75
CA LEU A 455 -34.94 -65.51 19.46
C LEU A 455 -36.31 -66.22 19.64
N PRO A 456 -36.62 -67.29 18.89
CA PRO A 456 -37.97 -67.86 18.84
C PRO A 456 -38.42 -68.53 20.16
N GLN A 457 -37.49 -68.85 21.05
CA GLN A 457 -37.74 -69.56 22.31
C GLN A 457 -38.46 -68.70 23.38
N LEU A 458 -38.33 -67.36 23.32
CA LEU A 458 -38.94 -66.47 24.31
C LEU A 458 -40.46 -66.34 24.16
N ARG A 459 -40.97 -66.49 22.93
CA ARG A 459 -42.41 -66.41 22.62
C ARG A 459 -43.14 -67.65 23.14
N GLU A 460 -42.58 -68.83 22.89
CA GLU A 460 -43.13 -70.10 23.42
C GLU A 460 -43.15 -70.13 24.95
N ILE A 461 -42.12 -69.59 25.60
CA ILE A 461 -42.06 -69.51 27.07
C ILE A 461 -43.12 -68.54 27.62
N LYS A 462 -43.34 -67.40 26.97
CA LYS A 462 -44.38 -66.42 27.37
C LYS A 462 -45.78 -67.01 27.23
N ASP A 463 -46.02 -67.75 26.15
CA ASP A 463 -47.31 -68.39 25.89
C ASP A 463 -47.57 -69.55 26.87
N LEU A 464 -46.55 -70.35 27.17
CA LEU A 464 -46.59 -71.37 28.24
C LEU A 464 -46.91 -70.75 29.59
N LEU A 465 -46.23 -69.67 29.99
CA LEU A 465 -46.45 -69.00 31.27
C LEU A 465 -47.87 -68.42 31.40
N SER A 466 -48.40 -67.85 30.32
CA SER A 466 -49.78 -67.31 30.30
C SER A 466 -50.83 -68.42 30.41
N ASN A 467 -50.61 -69.55 29.73
CA ASN A 467 -51.51 -70.70 29.79
C ASN A 467 -51.51 -71.36 31.18
N TYR A 468 -50.34 -71.52 31.80
CA TYR A 468 -50.25 -72.05 33.17
C TYR A 468 -50.86 -71.10 34.20
N LYS A 469 -50.68 -69.77 34.05
CA LYS A 469 -51.32 -68.78 34.95
C LYS A 469 -52.84 -68.93 34.95
N GLY A 470 -53.46 -69.04 33.77
CA GLY A 470 -54.91 -69.21 33.64
C GLY A 470 -55.43 -70.49 34.30
N LYS A 471 -54.72 -71.62 34.14
CA LYS A 471 -55.09 -72.88 34.81
C LYS A 471 -54.97 -72.81 36.33
N ILE A 472 -53.96 -72.10 36.84
CA ILE A 472 -53.76 -71.93 38.29
C ILE A 472 -54.87 -71.06 38.89
N GLU A 473 -55.25 -69.96 38.22
CA GLU A 473 -56.38 -69.12 38.65
C GLU A 473 -57.71 -69.87 38.61
N GLN A 474 -57.91 -70.73 37.60
CA GLN A 474 -59.10 -71.59 37.53
C GLN A 474 -59.16 -72.57 38.72
N ILE A 475 -58.09 -73.30 39.01
CA ILE A 475 -58.04 -74.24 40.15
C ILE A 475 -58.27 -73.49 41.47
N LYS A 476 -57.63 -72.32 41.63
CA LYS A 476 -57.82 -71.46 42.80
C LYS A 476 -59.30 -71.10 42.97
N ASN A 477 -59.96 -70.64 41.91
CA ASN A 477 -61.37 -70.28 41.93
C ASN A 477 -62.29 -71.48 42.19
N GLU A 478 -61.99 -72.66 41.61
CA GLU A 478 -62.73 -73.90 41.86
C GLU A 478 -62.64 -74.33 43.33
N VAL A 479 -61.45 -74.25 43.94
CA VAL A 479 -61.23 -74.56 45.36
C VAL A 479 -61.99 -73.56 46.24
N TYR A 480 -61.89 -72.25 45.99
CA TYR A 480 -62.61 -71.25 46.79
C TYR A 480 -64.13 -71.34 46.62
N ASN A 481 -64.63 -71.59 45.41
CA ASN A 481 -66.07 -71.81 45.16
C ASN A 481 -66.58 -73.06 45.88
N LYS A 482 -65.81 -74.16 45.88
CA LYS A 482 -66.16 -75.37 46.62
C LYS A 482 -66.19 -75.10 48.12
N LEU A 483 -65.20 -74.38 48.65
CA LEU A 483 -65.16 -73.97 50.07
C LEU A 483 -66.36 -73.07 50.43
N ASP A 484 -66.77 -72.17 49.54
CA ASP A 484 -67.96 -71.32 49.75
C ASP A 484 -69.26 -72.12 49.82
N THR A 485 -69.40 -73.21 49.06
CA THR A 485 -70.61 -74.07 49.15
C THR A 485 -70.78 -74.78 50.50
N TYR A 486 -69.72 -74.90 51.30
CA TYR A 486 -69.77 -75.52 52.62
C TYR A 486 -69.88 -74.51 53.78
N LYS A 487 -69.86 -73.19 53.51
CA LYS A 487 -69.98 -72.14 54.56
C LYS A 487 -71.26 -72.21 55.38
N SER A 488 -72.33 -72.79 54.84
CA SER A 488 -73.64 -72.93 55.48
C SER A 488 -73.81 -74.22 56.30
N ASN A 489 -72.85 -75.15 56.21
CA ASN A 489 -72.79 -76.33 57.07
C ASN A 489 -71.71 -76.07 58.12
N ASN A 490 -72.04 -76.19 59.41
CA ASN A 490 -71.21 -75.80 60.54
C ASN A 490 -69.95 -76.71 60.73
N ILE A 491 -69.08 -76.74 59.72
CA ILE A 491 -67.87 -77.56 59.61
C ILE A 491 -66.65 -76.63 59.77
N ASP A 492 -65.71 -76.98 60.64
CA ASP A 492 -64.46 -76.25 60.78
C ASP A 492 -63.55 -76.50 59.56
N MET A 493 -63.44 -75.49 58.70
CA MET A 493 -62.69 -75.55 57.44
C MET A 493 -61.32 -74.85 57.51
N TYR A 494 -60.95 -74.28 58.67
CA TYR A 494 -59.76 -73.44 58.78
C TYR A 494 -58.47 -74.20 58.46
N THR A 495 -58.34 -75.44 58.95
CA THR A 495 -57.15 -76.29 58.75
C THR A 495 -56.95 -76.70 57.30
N VAL A 496 -58.04 -76.87 56.54
CA VAL A 496 -57.99 -77.25 55.11
C VAL A 496 -57.60 -76.06 54.25
N ILE A 497 -58.15 -74.87 54.53
CA ILE A 497 -57.81 -73.62 53.84
C ILE A 497 -56.33 -73.28 54.06
N LYS A 498 -55.86 -73.36 55.30
CA LYS A 498 -54.46 -73.07 55.63
C LYS A 498 -53.48 -74.03 54.92
N SER A 499 -53.80 -75.33 54.87
CA SER A 499 -53.00 -76.34 54.16
C SER A 499 -52.90 -76.07 52.65
N TRP A 500 -54.01 -75.61 52.02
CA TRP A 500 -54.02 -75.20 50.63
C TRP A 500 -53.16 -73.95 50.37
N GLU A 501 -53.30 -72.92 51.21
CA GLU A 501 -52.54 -71.66 51.08
C GLU A 501 -51.03 -71.87 51.28
N ASP A 502 -50.63 -72.69 52.27
CA ASP A 502 -49.23 -73.01 52.52
C ASP A 502 -48.60 -73.78 51.34
N ASN A 503 -49.33 -74.73 50.74
CA ASN A 503 -48.86 -75.49 49.57
C ASN A 503 -48.75 -74.60 48.32
N PHE A 504 -49.76 -73.76 48.08
CA PHE A 504 -49.80 -72.82 46.96
C PHE A 504 -48.63 -71.84 47.01
N ASN A 505 -48.39 -71.22 48.17
CA ASN A 505 -47.29 -70.28 48.36
C ASN A 505 -45.92 -70.94 48.15
N ARG A 506 -45.74 -72.17 48.66
CA ARG A 506 -44.49 -72.93 48.45
C ARG A 506 -44.23 -73.23 46.97
N LYS A 507 -45.27 -73.56 46.20
CA LYS A 507 -45.15 -73.81 44.76
C LYS A 507 -44.90 -72.53 43.95
N GLN A 508 -45.49 -71.42 44.35
CA GLN A 508 -45.23 -70.11 43.76
C GLN A 508 -43.75 -69.71 43.89
N GLN A 509 -43.16 -69.88 45.07
CA GLN A 509 -41.73 -69.59 45.30
C GLN A 509 -40.80 -70.46 44.44
N GLN A 510 -41.13 -71.75 44.22
CA GLN A 510 -40.37 -72.63 43.33
C GLN A 510 -40.39 -72.16 41.87
N LEU A 511 -41.55 -71.67 41.40
CA LEU A 511 -41.69 -71.13 40.04
C LEU A 511 -40.89 -69.83 39.86
N THR A 512 -40.93 -68.93 40.85
CA THR A 512 -40.14 -67.70 40.83
C THR A 512 -38.64 -67.98 40.72
N PHE A 513 -38.14 -68.96 41.46
CA PHE A 513 -36.73 -69.37 41.37
C PHE A 513 -36.34 -69.88 39.97
N LEU A 514 -37.17 -70.73 39.36
CA LEU A 514 -36.93 -71.24 38.00
C LEU A 514 -36.92 -70.11 36.96
N LEU A 515 -37.81 -69.13 37.09
CA LEU A 515 -37.84 -67.95 36.22
C LEU A 515 -36.56 -67.11 36.36
N THR A 516 -36.07 -66.90 37.58
CA THR A 516 -34.80 -66.18 37.82
C THR A 516 -33.60 -66.89 37.19
N VAL A 517 -33.54 -68.23 37.28
CA VAL A 517 -32.47 -69.02 36.64
C VAL A 517 -32.52 -68.90 35.12
N LEU A 518 -33.71 -68.88 34.53
CA LEU A 518 -33.91 -68.76 33.09
C LEU A 518 -33.49 -67.36 32.58
N MET A 519 -33.86 -66.30 33.30
CA MET A 519 -33.43 -64.92 33.00
C MET A 519 -31.90 -64.79 33.05
N ASN A 520 -31.25 -65.40 34.04
CA ASN A 520 -29.79 -65.38 34.14
C ASN A 520 -29.09 -66.11 32.98
N LYS A 521 -29.70 -67.15 32.41
CA LYS A 521 -29.16 -67.83 31.22
C LYS A 521 -29.27 -66.99 29.96
N ILE A 522 -30.41 -66.31 29.76
CA ILE A 522 -30.61 -65.37 28.63
C ILE A 522 -29.60 -64.22 28.72
N PHE A 523 -29.39 -63.68 29.91
CA PHE A 523 -28.39 -62.62 30.11
C PHE A 523 -26.97 -63.06 29.75
N LYS A 524 -26.65 -64.33 29.98
CA LYS A 524 -25.33 -64.90 29.66
C LYS A 524 -25.09 -65.08 28.15
N SER A 525 -26.13 -65.35 27.37
CA SER A 525 -26.02 -65.48 25.90
C SER A 525 -25.90 -64.14 25.16
N PHE A 526 -26.26 -63.02 25.80
CA PHE A 526 -26.09 -61.67 25.24
C PHE A 526 -24.77 -61.01 25.63
N LYS A 527 -23.95 -61.68 26.46
CA LYS A 527 -22.71 -61.10 27.00
C LYS A 527 -21.69 -60.76 25.91
N ASP A 528 -21.50 -61.65 24.93
CA ASP A 528 -20.50 -61.47 23.87
C ASP A 528 -20.86 -60.31 22.91
N LEU A 529 -22.16 -60.05 22.70
CA LEU A 529 -22.66 -58.90 21.91
C LEU A 529 -22.42 -57.57 22.63
N ILE A 530 -22.69 -57.52 23.93
CA ILE A 530 -22.46 -56.34 24.77
C ILE A 530 -20.96 -56.03 24.91
N ASP A 531 -20.12 -57.06 25.02
CA ASP A 531 -18.67 -56.90 25.11
C ASP A 531 -18.08 -56.38 23.77
N THR A 532 -18.67 -56.74 22.62
CA THR A 532 -18.25 -56.22 21.30
C THR A 532 -18.68 -54.76 21.09
N GLU A 533 -19.89 -54.38 21.49
CA GLU A 533 -20.31 -52.97 21.54
C GLU A 533 -19.42 -52.15 22.48
N SER A 534 -19.04 -52.69 23.64
CA SER A 534 -18.18 -51.99 24.59
C SER A 534 -16.77 -51.73 24.06
N ILE A 535 -16.24 -52.58 23.17
CA ILE A 535 -14.95 -52.38 22.50
C ILE A 535 -15.09 -51.29 21.43
N LEU A 536 -16.17 -51.30 20.64
CA LEU A 536 -16.46 -50.26 19.65
C LEU A 536 -16.65 -48.88 20.31
N PHE A 537 -17.37 -48.81 21.44
CA PHE A 537 -17.48 -47.59 22.23
C PHE A 537 -16.15 -47.17 22.84
N ALA A 538 -15.29 -48.11 23.28
CA ALA A 538 -13.96 -47.79 23.78
C ALA A 538 -13.05 -47.23 22.66
N GLU A 539 -13.09 -47.78 21.45
CA GLU A 539 -12.38 -47.25 20.28
C GLU A 539 -12.92 -45.88 19.85
N ILE A 540 -14.25 -45.67 19.84
CA ILE A 540 -14.86 -44.35 19.61
C ILE A 540 -14.43 -43.35 20.69
N THR A 541 -14.31 -43.79 21.95
CA THR A 541 -13.80 -42.96 23.06
C THR A 541 -12.31 -42.64 22.87
N GLU A 542 -11.54 -43.54 22.27
CA GLU A 542 -10.14 -43.31 21.91
C GLU A 542 -9.96 -42.35 20.72
N ILE A 543 -10.85 -42.42 19.73
CA ILE A 543 -10.91 -41.47 18.60
C ILE A 543 -11.32 -40.07 19.09
N THR A 544 -12.21 -39.98 20.09
CA THR A 544 -12.68 -38.70 20.67
C THR A 544 -11.77 -38.14 21.78
N LYS A 545 -10.78 -38.90 22.26
CA LYS A 545 -9.80 -38.46 23.28
C LYS A 545 -8.86 -37.31 22.86
N GLN A 546 -8.94 -36.80 21.63
CA GLN A 546 -8.24 -35.56 21.25
C GLN A 546 -8.99 -34.27 21.61
N SER A 547 -10.21 -34.34 22.15
CA SER A 547 -10.88 -33.17 22.73
C SER A 547 -11.14 -33.40 24.22
N GLU A 548 -10.37 -32.71 25.06
CA GLU A 548 -10.69 -32.58 26.48
C GLU A 548 -12.06 -31.88 26.64
N ASN A 549 -12.88 -32.42 27.56
CA ASN A 549 -14.19 -31.93 28.04
C ASN A 549 -15.43 -32.30 27.22
N PHE A 550 -15.94 -33.52 27.41
CA PHE A 550 -17.38 -33.78 27.34
C PHE A 550 -17.83 -34.69 28.50
N GLU A 551 -18.47 -34.08 29.51
CA GLU A 551 -19.33 -34.79 30.46
C GLU A 551 -20.74 -34.92 29.86
N GLY A 552 -21.33 -36.13 29.87
CA GLY A 552 -22.81 -36.28 29.87
C GLY A 552 -23.48 -37.32 28.96
N LEU A 553 -23.36 -38.61 29.30
CA LEU A 553 -24.35 -39.73 29.38
C LEU A 553 -25.60 -39.81 28.47
N PRO A 554 -25.96 -41.02 27.95
CA PRO A 554 -26.91 -41.94 28.64
C PRO A 554 -26.64 -43.46 28.38
N PHE A 555 -27.30 -44.51 28.94
CA PHE A 555 -28.47 -44.70 29.83
C PHE A 555 -28.34 -45.94 30.77
N ASN A 556 -27.27 -46.75 30.70
CA ASN A 556 -27.17 -48.03 31.45
C ASN A 556 -26.55 -47.87 32.86
N PHE A 557 -26.16 -46.65 33.21
CA PHE A 557 -25.57 -46.26 34.49
C PHE A 557 -26.57 -46.29 35.67
N ALA A 558 -27.84 -46.62 35.43
CA ALA A 558 -28.89 -46.62 36.45
C ALA A 558 -29.03 -47.94 37.25
N LEU A 559 -28.22 -48.98 37.01
CA LEU A 559 -28.44 -50.28 37.69
C LEU A 559 -27.23 -50.89 38.41
N SER A 560 -25.99 -50.45 38.15
CA SER A 560 -24.79 -51.04 38.77
C SER A 560 -24.29 -50.32 40.03
N SER A 561 -24.85 -49.15 40.36
CA SER A 561 -24.57 -48.42 41.62
C SER A 561 -25.04 -49.16 42.88
N PHE A 562 -25.60 -50.38 42.74
CA PHE A 562 -26.09 -51.18 43.85
C PHE A 562 -25.14 -52.30 44.34
N LEU A 563 -23.98 -52.56 43.70
CA LEU A 563 -23.09 -53.64 44.14
C LEU A 563 -21.63 -53.20 44.25
N ALA A 564 -21.32 -52.72 45.45
CA ALA A 564 -20.04 -52.19 45.90
C ALA A 564 -18.85 -53.17 45.83
N ASN A 565 -17.65 -52.60 45.63
CA ASN A 565 -16.52 -52.81 46.54
C ASN A 565 -15.63 -51.56 46.59
N LYS A 566 -15.20 -51.22 47.81
CA LYS A 566 -14.62 -49.95 48.27
C LYS A 566 -13.12 -49.78 47.91
N LEU A 567 -12.70 -48.53 47.68
CA LEU A 567 -11.33 -48.04 47.86
C LEU A 567 -10.97 -47.99 49.36
N SER A 568 -9.68 -48.12 49.69
CA SER A 568 -9.20 -48.21 51.09
C SER A 568 -9.42 -46.89 51.87
N GLU A 569 -9.64 -46.98 53.20
CA GLU A 569 -9.89 -45.80 54.05
C GLU A 569 -8.70 -44.81 54.08
N ASP A 570 -7.48 -45.29 53.82
CA ASP A 570 -6.28 -44.47 53.86
C ASP A 570 -6.12 -43.63 52.58
N GLU A 571 -6.44 -44.18 51.41
CA GLU A 571 -6.47 -43.43 50.14
C GLU A 571 -7.58 -42.36 50.11
N LEU A 572 -8.73 -42.67 50.72
CA LEU A 572 -9.83 -41.70 50.88
C LEU A 572 -9.42 -40.53 51.78
N LYS A 573 -8.71 -40.78 52.88
CA LYS A 573 -8.23 -39.72 53.78
C LYS A 573 -7.18 -38.83 53.13
N GLU A 574 -6.25 -39.40 52.36
CA GLU A 574 -5.21 -38.64 51.67
C GLU A 574 -5.81 -37.71 50.61
N ARG A 575 -6.77 -38.22 49.80
CA ARG A 575 -7.51 -37.42 48.82
C ARG A 575 -8.38 -36.35 49.45
N ILE A 576 -9.05 -36.64 50.56
CA ILE A 576 -9.85 -35.63 51.29
C ILE A 576 -8.96 -34.50 51.81
N THR A 577 -7.74 -34.83 52.28
CA THR A 577 -6.79 -33.84 52.78
C THR A 577 -6.26 -32.95 51.65
N GLU A 578 -5.96 -33.54 50.49
CA GLU A 578 -5.52 -32.79 49.31
C GLU A 578 -6.64 -31.88 48.75
N ILE A 579 -7.87 -32.38 48.69
CA ILE A 579 -9.06 -31.62 48.25
C ILE A 579 -9.31 -30.45 49.20
N ASN A 580 -9.23 -30.65 50.52
CA ASN A 580 -9.43 -29.57 51.49
C ASN A 580 -8.37 -28.47 51.36
N SER A 581 -7.13 -28.81 51.02
CA SER A 581 -6.07 -27.83 50.78
C SER A 581 -6.34 -26.97 49.53
N LYS A 582 -6.82 -27.59 48.44
CA LYS A 582 -7.19 -26.90 47.20
C LYS A 582 -8.43 -26.03 47.39
N VAL A 583 -9.43 -26.52 48.15
CA VAL A 583 -10.61 -25.74 48.52
C VAL A 583 -10.20 -24.49 49.29
N SER A 584 -9.29 -24.60 50.27
CA SER A 584 -8.83 -23.44 51.05
C SER A 584 -8.09 -22.40 50.19
N GLN A 585 -7.26 -22.82 49.24
CA GLN A 585 -6.62 -21.91 48.28
C GLN A 585 -7.65 -21.20 47.39
N ILE A 586 -8.65 -21.92 46.87
CA ILE A 586 -9.71 -21.34 46.03
C ILE A 586 -10.55 -20.35 46.84
N THR A 587 -10.90 -20.67 48.09
CA THR A 587 -11.66 -19.77 48.97
C THR A 587 -10.88 -18.48 49.27
N SER A 588 -9.56 -18.56 49.45
CA SER A 588 -8.72 -17.36 49.64
C SER A 588 -8.66 -16.49 48.39
N SER A 589 -8.57 -17.09 47.20
CA SER A 589 -8.61 -16.37 45.93
C SER A 589 -9.98 -15.72 45.70
N LEU A 590 -11.07 -16.43 46.03
CA LEU A 590 -12.43 -15.90 45.95
C LEU A 590 -12.61 -14.66 46.83
N GLY A 591 -12.09 -14.67 48.06
CA GLY A 591 -12.13 -13.51 48.95
C GLY A 591 -11.37 -12.30 48.40
N LEU A 592 -10.24 -12.52 47.71
CA LEU A 592 -9.49 -11.42 47.05
C LEU A 592 -10.30 -10.81 45.89
N TYR A 593 -10.95 -11.65 45.07
CA TYR A 593 -11.82 -11.19 43.99
C TYR A 593 -13.05 -10.44 44.48
N GLU A 594 -13.67 -10.89 45.59
CA GLU A 594 -14.82 -10.19 46.18
C GLU A 594 -14.45 -8.80 46.71
N VAL A 595 -13.28 -8.65 47.33
CA VAL A 595 -12.75 -7.35 47.79
C VAL A 595 -12.47 -6.43 46.60
N GLU A 596 -11.92 -6.96 45.51
CA GLU A 596 -11.61 -6.17 44.31
C GLU A 596 -12.90 -5.75 43.57
N ARG A 597 -13.91 -6.62 43.53
CA ARG A 597 -15.23 -6.31 42.99
C ARG A 597 -15.95 -5.23 43.81
N ALA A 598 -15.91 -5.29 45.14
CA ALA A 598 -16.49 -4.29 46.01
C ALA A 598 -15.86 -2.89 45.81
N LYS A 599 -14.54 -2.82 45.59
CA LYS A 599 -13.84 -1.56 45.25
C LYS A 599 -14.29 -1.00 43.91
N LEU A 600 -14.45 -1.86 42.90
CA LEU A 600 -14.93 -1.44 41.57
C LEU A 600 -16.40 -0.95 41.62
N GLU A 601 -17.24 -1.62 42.40
CA GLU A 601 -18.63 -1.19 42.66
C GLU A 601 -18.67 0.18 43.36
N GLU A 602 -17.81 0.42 44.36
CA GLU A 602 -17.72 1.73 45.03
C GLU A 602 -17.26 2.84 44.07
N ILE A 603 -16.29 2.57 43.20
CA ILE A 603 -15.79 3.52 42.19
C ILE A 603 -16.87 3.84 41.15
N LEU A 604 -17.61 2.84 40.68
CA LEU A 604 -18.70 3.01 39.72
C LEU A 604 -19.89 3.78 40.33
N THR A 605 -20.21 3.50 41.59
CA THR A 605 -21.29 4.17 42.32
C THR A 605 -20.99 5.65 42.52
N ASN A 606 -19.73 6.00 42.81
CA ASN A 606 -19.30 7.40 42.99
C ASN A 606 -19.26 8.22 41.68
N LYS A 607 -19.21 7.58 40.51
CA LYS A 607 -19.22 8.27 39.20
C LYS A 607 -20.63 8.71 38.75
N VAL A 608 -21.70 8.20 39.36
CA VAL A 608 -23.08 8.59 39.05
C VAL A 608 -23.58 9.56 40.12
N LYS A 609 -23.47 10.88 39.87
CA LYS A 609 -24.03 11.89 40.78
C LYS A 609 -25.56 11.82 40.79
N LEU A 610 -26.13 11.11 41.76
CA LEU A 610 -27.53 11.21 42.17
C LEU A 610 -27.64 12.09 43.43
N ARG A 611 -28.74 12.84 43.56
CA ARG A 611 -29.01 13.76 44.68
C ARG A 611 -28.89 13.02 46.03
N GLN A 612 -28.35 13.71 47.04
CA GLN A 612 -28.24 13.22 48.42
C GLN A 612 -29.56 12.57 48.89
N GLY A 613 -29.50 11.29 49.26
CA GLY A 613 -30.57 10.61 50.00
C GLY A 613 -31.21 9.37 49.38
N VAL A 614 -30.73 8.84 48.25
CA VAL A 614 -31.28 7.59 47.67
C VAL A 614 -30.20 6.51 47.59
N SER A 615 -30.39 5.39 48.31
CA SER A 615 -29.52 4.22 48.23
C SER A 615 -29.76 3.44 46.93
N VAL A 616 -28.68 3.00 46.28
CA VAL A 616 -28.62 2.36 44.94
C VAL A 616 -29.45 1.05 44.87
N SER A 617 -29.81 0.46 46.01
CA SER A 617 -30.51 -0.82 46.09
C SER A 617 -32.03 -0.77 45.85
N ASN A 618 -32.66 0.42 45.75
CA ASN A 618 -34.12 0.53 45.77
C ASN A 618 -34.74 1.16 44.51
N VAL A 619 -34.00 1.31 43.42
CA VAL A 619 -34.55 1.90 42.19
C VAL A 619 -35.24 0.81 41.36
N GLN A 620 -36.56 0.88 41.28
CA GLN A 620 -37.39 0.01 40.42
C GLN A 620 -37.75 0.72 39.12
N CYS A 621 -37.72 0.01 37.99
CA CYS A 621 -38.26 0.51 36.74
C CYS A 621 -39.78 0.59 36.84
N THR A 622 -40.38 1.77 36.63
CA THR A 622 -41.83 1.95 36.77
C THR A 622 -42.65 1.27 35.67
N VAL A 623 -42.00 0.77 34.61
CA VAL A 623 -42.66 0.10 33.49
C VAL A 623 -42.77 -1.41 33.75
N CYS A 624 -41.71 -2.05 34.25
CA CYS A 624 -41.70 -3.50 34.50
C CYS A 624 -41.77 -3.87 35.99
N HIS A 625 -41.70 -2.89 36.88
CA HIS A 625 -41.65 -3.03 38.35
C HIS A 625 -40.50 -3.91 38.89
N LYS A 626 -39.51 -4.24 38.05
CA LYS A 626 -38.29 -4.94 38.47
C LYS A 626 -37.24 -3.95 38.94
N TYR A 627 -36.42 -4.37 39.90
CA TYR A 627 -35.24 -3.62 40.33
C TYR A 627 -34.25 -3.43 39.18
N ILE A 628 -33.63 -2.26 39.13
CA ILE A 628 -32.65 -1.92 38.11
C ILE A 628 -31.27 -2.37 38.57
N ASN A 629 -30.62 -3.24 37.80
CA ASN A 629 -29.22 -3.59 38.01
C ASN A 629 -28.33 -2.65 37.17
N PHE A 630 -27.79 -1.62 37.81
CA PHE A 630 -26.94 -0.61 37.16
C PHE A 630 -25.66 -1.17 36.51
N VAL A 631 -25.25 -2.40 36.83
CA VAL A 631 -24.04 -3.03 36.28
C VAL A 631 -24.35 -3.84 35.01
N GLN A 632 -25.53 -4.46 34.93
CA GLN A 632 -25.88 -5.39 33.84
C GLN A 632 -26.90 -4.81 32.86
N ASP A 633 -27.77 -3.93 33.31
CA ASP A 633 -28.89 -3.43 32.51
C ASP A 633 -28.48 -2.21 31.67
N LYS A 634 -28.96 -2.13 30.41
CA LYS A 634 -28.91 -0.90 29.62
C LYS A 634 -30.00 0.05 30.10
N LEU A 635 -29.63 1.27 30.48
CA LEU A 635 -30.52 2.22 31.14
C LEU A 635 -30.71 3.50 30.34
N ILE A 636 -31.91 4.06 30.43
CA ILE A 636 -32.23 5.40 29.96
C ILE A 636 -32.80 6.21 31.12
N THR A 637 -32.34 7.45 31.25
CA THR A 637 -32.83 8.41 32.24
C THR A 637 -33.61 9.51 31.54
N CYS A 638 -34.81 9.84 32.04
CA CYS A 638 -35.54 11.00 31.56
C CYS A 638 -34.79 12.29 31.93
N VAL A 639 -34.49 13.14 30.95
CA VAL A 639 -33.82 14.44 31.16
C VAL A 639 -34.64 15.44 31.98
N PHE A 640 -35.95 15.27 32.09
CA PHE A 640 -36.82 16.20 32.81
C PHE A 640 -37.00 15.84 34.28
N CYS A 641 -37.17 14.55 34.60
CA CYS A 641 -37.43 14.09 35.97
C CYS A 641 -36.36 13.17 36.55
N ASN A 642 -35.30 12.87 35.77
CA ASN A 642 -34.20 11.96 36.12
C ASN A 642 -34.64 10.55 36.54
N SER A 643 -35.87 10.15 36.21
CA SER A 643 -36.33 8.77 36.43
C SER A 643 -35.61 7.82 35.49
N THR A 644 -35.15 6.69 36.01
CA THR A 644 -34.34 5.69 35.28
C THR A 644 -35.20 4.49 34.93
N TYR A 645 -35.02 3.97 33.71
CA TYR A 645 -35.76 2.82 33.20
C TYR A 645 -34.83 1.86 32.46
N HIS A 646 -35.22 0.58 32.38
CA HIS A 646 -34.64 -0.34 31.41
C HIS A 646 -34.89 0.19 29.99
N TYR A 647 -33.83 0.18 29.17
CA TYR A 647 -33.86 0.69 27.79
C TYR A 647 -35.05 0.16 26.99
N LEU A 648 -35.24 -1.17 26.99
CA LEU A 648 -36.33 -1.81 26.23
C LEU A 648 -37.72 -1.43 26.77
N CYS A 649 -37.85 -1.32 28.10
CA CYS A 649 -39.13 -0.98 28.72
C CYS A 649 -39.56 0.45 28.39
N VAL A 650 -38.64 1.42 28.43
CA VAL A 650 -38.99 2.80 28.07
C VAL A 650 -39.11 3.00 26.57
N ALA A 651 -38.35 2.27 25.75
CA ALA A 651 -38.47 2.33 24.29
C ALA A 651 -39.87 1.89 23.81
N GLU A 652 -40.41 0.80 24.37
CA GLU A 652 -41.78 0.35 24.05
C GLU A 652 -42.85 1.32 24.56
N TRP A 653 -42.62 1.97 25.71
CA TRP A 653 -43.53 2.99 26.21
C TRP A 653 -43.53 4.25 25.34
N LEU A 654 -42.34 4.73 24.96
CA LEU A 654 -42.16 5.93 24.15
C LEU A 654 -42.76 5.76 22.75
N SER A 655 -42.66 4.58 22.15
CA SER A 655 -43.28 4.32 20.84
C SER A 655 -44.81 4.38 20.86
N LYS A 656 -45.44 4.11 22.02
CA LYS A 656 -46.91 4.15 22.16
C LYS A 656 -47.45 5.49 22.65
N HIS A 657 -46.73 6.17 23.53
CA HIS A 657 -47.27 7.33 24.27
C HIS A 657 -46.46 8.61 24.09
N GLY A 658 -45.28 8.57 23.46
CA GLY A 658 -44.44 9.76 23.19
C GLY A 658 -44.05 10.57 24.42
N SER A 659 -44.20 10.03 25.63
CA SER A 659 -44.10 10.78 26.89
C SER A 659 -43.43 9.94 27.97
N CYS A 660 -42.79 10.62 28.93
CA CYS A 660 -42.13 9.93 30.04
C CYS A 660 -43.15 9.22 30.96
N PRO A 661 -42.95 7.95 31.34
CA PRO A 661 -43.87 7.23 32.24
C PRO A 661 -44.06 7.90 33.61
N MET A 662 -43.06 8.65 34.10
CA MET A 662 -43.10 9.24 35.44
C MET A 662 -43.56 10.69 35.47
N CYS A 663 -43.06 11.54 34.56
CA CYS A 663 -43.40 12.97 34.56
C CYS A 663 -44.34 13.38 33.43
N GLN A 664 -44.69 12.46 32.53
CA GLN A 664 -45.58 12.69 31.39
C GLN A 664 -45.15 13.79 30.41
N ASN A 665 -43.93 14.35 30.56
CA ASN A 665 -43.39 15.27 29.57
C ASN A 665 -43.26 14.56 28.22
N THR A 666 -43.85 15.17 27.20
CA THR A 666 -43.81 14.71 25.83
C THR A 666 -42.44 14.96 25.23
N PHE A 667 -41.86 13.93 24.63
CA PHE A 667 -40.65 14.09 23.84
C PHE A 667 -41.06 14.45 22.42
N LEU A 668 -40.54 15.56 21.90
CA LEU A 668 -40.77 15.94 20.50
C LEU A 668 -40.10 14.90 19.61
N ASP A 669 -40.85 14.31 18.69
CA ASP A 669 -40.29 13.46 17.63
C ASP A 669 -39.51 14.35 16.65
N PRO A 670 -38.19 14.15 16.47
CA PRO A 670 -37.41 14.91 15.51
C PRO A 670 -37.89 14.75 14.05
N ASN A 671 -38.75 13.78 13.76
CA ASN A 671 -39.34 13.54 12.44
C ASN A 671 -40.79 14.08 12.29
N ALA A 672 -41.40 14.63 13.35
CA ALA A 672 -42.74 15.21 13.26
C ALA A 672 -42.70 16.51 12.44
N GLY A 673 -42.99 16.38 11.14
CA GLY A 673 -43.01 17.48 10.16
C GLY A 673 -42.41 17.15 8.79
N LEU A 674 -41.80 15.97 8.60
CA LEU A 674 -41.18 15.58 7.31
C LEU A 674 -42.13 14.86 6.33
N PHE A 675 -43.34 14.51 6.74
CA PHE A 675 -44.34 13.82 5.90
C PHE A 675 -45.78 14.35 6.11
N GLU A 676 -45.97 15.67 6.19
CA GLU A 676 -47.27 16.24 5.90
C GLU A 676 -47.35 16.56 4.40
N SER A 677 -48.16 15.79 3.70
CA SER A 677 -48.48 15.96 2.29
C SER A 677 -49.61 16.96 2.11
N GLU A 678 -49.32 18.11 1.48
CA GLU A 678 -50.23 18.83 0.58
C GLU A 678 -49.53 19.07 -0.77
#